data_AF-A0A6A8EPT3-F1
#
_entry.id   AF-A0A6A8EPT3-F1
#
_cell.length_a   1.000
_cell.length_b   1.000
_cell.length_c   1.000
_cell.angle_alpha   90.00
_cell.angle_beta   90.00
_cell.angle_gamma   90.00
#
_symmetry.space_group_name_H-M   'P 1'
#
loop_
_entity.id
_entity.type
_entity.pdbx_description
1 polymer ?
#
loop_
_entity_poly.entity_id
_entity_poly.type
_entity_poly.pdbx_seq_one_letter_code
_entity_poly.pdbx_strand_id
1 'polypeptide(L)'
;MKIVWPIPSNNRGSEFNNQEEILSHVGGESTGQYMIGRSGMWHGGIHITEATTPWCALSGKSPLEALDFPVPFKGEQAVRCMADGEVVAYRVCKDYLTIAWESGPLSFSGSFVLVKHFIQPGEKESSGLYFYTLYMHLAPYSAYSVNQAETKWTVQDTLSAYDPEWVMTASTNNKSISESYRKGTIPKGSIVEWDKTDSSLHTVAFNKREYGLVTFVSLSEQALKKGKKTSLKPGQQYWMLVDKNNLSPGTDGVVQPSWWQKLMPPAKEAMKFDQVVCPTPFVISAGDPVGHMGYYQAPKDGGYEARYQVHIECTSMDDNLETFLTNPEQVGEKNPLWLKYAPGLALYKKDVATGTFTKDTKVTTRAGILPLSQMQTEVDKSTKQEYWQLRPENAYVPKGQAEPQLLSQYDLAKLGFRTETAEPASFDYLDGKNQPTGFFRNLIDSLYQAAIDDTRTSHALVKHNYQRLLDKIDSGSDRYSPMEYWRALHNPDYRDVIQKTIVKHPSDWYFKKGDAIWQPFLNALKKDAPEWKKYSEDFIDKMAWMQDVTSEKLGPSLWHMHPLKFLASLIQTNVNIRILRLRAFLRMIRIGEGTIQEDGYRTMFTGAKFTDFSKHPNTRHEANGVVSTAAGAYQFLYGTWRNLQRRYSFSDFSQSNQDLGCIALIAGRKALDAVMQDKISEAIHLCRIEWASLPGSPHGQPTANKKMIMEKYEVYLAEEKLGKTSLHATSEEMTKFIEDNYPEYL
;
A
#
# COMPACT_ATOMS: atom_id res chain seq x y z
N MET A 1 -13.01 -1.29 -4.86
CA MET A 1 -12.24 -1.17 -3.60
C MET A 1 -10.79 -0.88 -3.95
N LYS A 2 -10.18 0.15 -3.36
CA LYS A 2 -8.74 0.41 -3.47
C LYS A 2 -7.99 -0.50 -2.51
N ILE A 3 -6.81 -0.96 -2.91
CA ILE A 3 -5.91 -1.78 -2.10
C ILE A 3 -4.49 -1.18 -2.19
N VAL A 4 -3.78 -1.13 -1.07
CA VAL A 4 -2.40 -0.66 -0.95
C VAL A 4 -1.61 -1.54 0.02
N TRP A 5 -0.29 -1.40 0.02
CA TRP A 5 0.57 -2.07 0.98
C TRP A 5 0.44 -1.49 2.40
N PRO A 6 0.50 -2.31 3.46
CA PRO A 6 0.33 -1.84 4.85
C PRO A 6 1.44 -0.91 5.31
N ILE A 7 2.58 -0.89 4.63
CA ILE A 7 3.73 -0.05 4.92
C ILE A 7 4.30 0.53 3.62
N PRO A 8 4.95 1.70 3.65
CA PRO A 8 5.76 2.19 2.53
C PRO A 8 7.13 1.50 2.51
N SER A 9 7.81 1.55 1.36
CA SER A 9 9.12 0.94 1.13
C SER A 9 10.29 1.72 1.74
N ASN A 10 10.06 2.96 2.19
CA ASN A 10 11.07 3.79 2.85
C ASN A 10 10.44 4.92 3.71
N ASN A 11 11.30 5.64 4.42
CA ASN A 11 10.93 6.78 5.27
C ASN A 11 10.35 8.00 4.53
N ARG A 12 10.41 8.05 3.19
CA ARG A 12 9.81 9.11 2.37
C ARG A 12 8.39 8.77 1.93
N GLY A 13 7.88 7.59 2.27
CA GLY A 13 6.54 7.16 1.90
C GLY A 13 6.43 6.61 0.47
N SER A 14 7.53 6.13 -0.13
CA SER A 14 7.48 5.46 -1.43
C SER A 14 6.71 4.13 -1.36
N GLU A 15 6.13 3.69 -2.49
CA GLU A 15 5.49 2.38 -2.60
C GLU A 15 6.49 1.30 -3.02
N PHE A 16 6.18 0.05 -2.67
CA PHE A 16 6.79 -1.13 -3.31
C PHE A 16 6.28 -1.26 -4.75
N ASN A 17 7.15 -1.63 -5.68
CA ASN A 17 6.82 -1.70 -7.09
C ASN A 17 5.89 -2.89 -7.42
N ASN A 18 6.01 -3.98 -6.67
CA ASN A 18 5.22 -5.20 -6.89
C ASN A 18 5.14 -6.06 -5.62
N GLN A 19 4.35 -7.14 -5.70
CA GLN A 19 4.15 -8.09 -4.62
C GLN A 19 5.45 -8.79 -4.17
N GLU A 20 6.35 -9.10 -5.10
CA GLU A 20 7.60 -9.80 -4.78
C GLU A 20 8.50 -8.94 -3.89
N GLU A 21 8.59 -7.64 -4.16
CA GLU A 21 9.41 -6.71 -3.40
C GLU A 21 8.97 -6.63 -1.93
N ILE A 22 7.67 -6.49 -1.66
CA ILE A 22 7.16 -6.45 -0.28
C ILE A 22 7.22 -7.82 0.40
N LEU A 23 6.98 -8.92 -0.30
CA LEU A 23 7.12 -10.27 0.27
C LEU A 23 8.59 -10.57 0.62
N SER A 24 9.54 -10.10 -0.18
CA SER A 24 10.98 -10.19 0.11
C SER A 24 11.35 -9.32 1.31
N HIS A 25 10.82 -8.10 1.38
CA HIS A 25 11.00 -7.19 2.52
C HIS A 25 10.55 -7.83 3.84
N VAL A 26 9.32 -8.37 3.88
CA VAL A 26 8.79 -9.08 5.07
C VAL A 26 9.48 -10.44 5.28
N GLY A 27 10.03 -11.05 4.23
CA GLY A 27 10.88 -12.25 4.34
C GLY A 27 12.16 -12.03 5.14
N GLY A 28 12.59 -10.77 5.33
CA GLY A 28 13.68 -10.39 6.22
C GLY A 28 13.33 -10.43 7.72
N GLU A 29 12.05 -10.60 8.07
CA GLU A 29 11.60 -10.66 9.45
C GLU A 29 12.01 -11.99 10.11
N SER A 30 12.49 -11.91 11.36
CA SER A 30 13.00 -13.07 12.10
C SER A 30 11.89 -13.93 12.73
N THR A 31 10.67 -13.40 12.82
CA THR A 31 9.52 -14.03 13.48
C THR A 31 8.21 -13.66 12.80
N GLY A 32 7.12 -14.35 13.16
CA GLY A 32 5.77 -13.99 12.73
C GLY A 32 5.51 -14.22 11.24
N GLN A 33 6.02 -15.33 10.69
CA GLN A 33 5.65 -15.76 9.34
C GLN A 33 4.34 -16.56 9.41
N TYR A 34 3.42 -16.25 8.51
CA TYR A 34 2.23 -17.08 8.27
C TYR A 34 2.68 -18.47 7.80
N MET A 35 2.27 -19.59 8.37
CA MET A 35 1.09 -19.82 9.22
C MET A 35 1.39 -20.49 10.57
N ILE A 36 2.58 -21.06 10.72
CA ILE A 36 3.04 -21.67 11.98
C ILE A 36 4.28 -20.91 12.44
N GLY A 37 4.21 -20.30 13.61
CA GLY A 37 5.28 -19.51 14.19
C GLY A 37 6.51 -20.36 14.54
N ARG A 38 7.64 -19.70 14.81
CA ARG A 38 8.91 -20.37 15.17
C ARG A 38 8.81 -21.20 16.45
N SER A 39 7.85 -20.89 17.32
CA SER A 39 7.51 -21.66 18.52
C SER A 39 6.76 -22.96 18.22
N GLY A 40 6.35 -23.21 16.98
CA GLY A 40 5.48 -24.34 16.62
C GLY A 40 3.99 -24.05 16.68
N MET A 41 3.62 -22.86 17.18
CA MET A 41 2.22 -22.49 17.38
C MET A 41 1.56 -21.95 16.11
N TRP A 42 0.24 -22.05 16.03
CA TRP A 42 -0.59 -21.33 15.07
C TRP A 42 -0.24 -19.84 15.02
N HIS A 43 -0.22 -19.27 13.82
CA HIS A 43 0.06 -17.87 13.56
C HIS A 43 -0.76 -17.39 12.35
N GLY A 44 -1.92 -16.79 12.58
CA GLY A 44 -2.90 -16.40 11.56
C GLY A 44 -2.49 -15.22 10.68
N GLY A 45 -1.41 -14.52 11.04
CA GLY A 45 -0.98 -13.28 10.41
C GLY A 45 0.48 -13.21 10.00
N ILE A 46 0.96 -11.97 9.90
CA ILE A 46 2.37 -11.62 9.71
C ILE A 46 2.83 -10.61 10.75
N HIS A 47 4.10 -10.66 11.14
CA HIS A 47 4.76 -9.55 11.83
C HIS A 47 5.49 -8.65 10.85
N ILE A 48 5.50 -7.36 11.14
CA ILE A 48 6.42 -6.37 10.56
C ILE A 48 7.05 -5.64 11.74
N THR A 49 8.38 -5.52 11.73
CA THR A 49 9.14 -4.95 12.85
C THR A 49 10.02 -3.77 12.44
N GLU A 50 10.62 -3.10 13.42
CA GLU A 50 11.63 -2.06 13.18
C GLU A 50 12.88 -2.57 12.48
N ALA A 51 13.13 -3.89 12.47
CA ALA A 51 14.30 -4.47 11.82
C ALA A 51 14.27 -4.24 10.30
N THR A 52 13.09 -4.31 9.69
CA THR A 52 12.93 -4.05 8.24
C THR A 52 12.27 -2.69 7.97
N THR A 53 11.43 -2.19 8.88
CA THR A 53 10.62 -0.97 8.66
C THR A 53 10.73 0.00 9.85
N PRO A 54 11.94 0.49 10.17
CA PRO A 54 12.17 1.35 11.34
C PRO A 54 11.39 2.68 11.29
N TRP A 55 11.09 3.18 10.08
CA TRP A 55 10.31 4.41 9.89
C TRP A 55 8.84 4.29 10.29
N CYS A 56 8.34 3.07 10.56
CA CYS A 56 6.99 2.84 11.08
C CYS A 56 6.92 2.58 12.60
N ALA A 57 8.07 2.48 13.26
CA ALA A 57 8.15 2.38 14.71
C ALA A 57 7.99 3.76 15.36
N LEU A 58 7.28 3.80 16.49
CA LEU A 58 7.07 5.03 17.24
C LEU A 58 7.42 4.80 18.71
N SER A 59 8.53 5.41 19.14
CA SER A 59 8.95 5.35 20.53
C SER A 59 8.10 6.26 21.42
N GLY A 60 7.66 5.70 22.55
CA GLY A 60 7.04 6.44 23.63
C GLY A 60 8.06 7.05 24.59
N LYS A 61 7.62 7.31 25.82
CA LYS A 61 8.44 7.92 26.89
C LYS A 61 8.83 6.90 27.97
N SER A 62 8.57 5.61 27.75
CA SER A 62 8.90 4.60 28.74
C SER A 62 10.41 4.52 28.94
N PRO A 63 10.92 4.53 30.18
CA PRO A 63 12.35 4.30 30.43
C PRO A 63 12.85 2.96 29.89
N LEU A 64 11.99 1.94 29.83
CA LEU A 64 12.33 0.62 29.26
C LEU A 64 12.57 0.70 27.75
N GLU A 65 11.78 1.50 27.03
CA GLU A 65 12.00 1.74 25.61
C GLU A 65 13.37 2.38 25.38
N ALA A 66 13.74 3.38 26.19
CA ALA A 66 15.03 4.07 26.07
C ALA A 66 16.24 3.18 26.46
N LEU A 67 16.02 2.16 27.29
CA LEU A 67 17.05 1.18 27.65
C LEU A 67 17.34 0.22 26.49
N ASP A 68 16.28 -0.32 25.89
CA ASP A 68 16.40 -1.29 24.79
C ASP A 68 16.74 -0.61 23.45
N PHE A 69 16.21 0.60 23.23
CA PHE A 69 16.38 1.43 22.04
C PHE A 69 16.84 2.85 22.43
N PRO A 70 18.15 3.06 22.62
CA PRO A 70 18.69 4.36 23.06
C PRO A 70 18.41 5.53 22.09
N VAL A 71 18.14 5.22 20.82
CA VAL A 71 17.73 6.20 19.81
C VAL A 71 16.24 6.01 19.55
N PRO A 72 15.37 6.99 19.88
CA PRO A 72 13.93 6.85 19.71
C PRO A 72 13.54 6.87 18.23
N PHE A 73 12.61 6.00 17.86
CA PHE A 73 11.98 6.00 16.54
C PHE A 73 10.93 7.10 16.45
N LYS A 74 10.92 7.81 15.32
CA LYS A 74 10.12 9.02 15.14
C LYS A 74 8.74 8.76 14.55
N GLY A 75 8.44 7.54 14.09
CA GLY A 75 7.21 7.27 13.36
C GLY A 75 7.07 8.15 12.10
N GLU A 76 8.12 8.23 11.28
CA GLU A 76 8.11 9.05 10.06
C GLU A 76 6.99 8.64 9.08
N GLN A 77 6.57 7.38 9.10
CA GLN A 77 5.44 6.87 8.32
C GLN A 77 4.54 5.99 9.19
N ALA A 78 3.24 6.07 8.98
CA ALA A 78 2.29 5.18 9.65
C ALA A 78 2.20 3.80 8.98
N VAL A 79 1.79 2.79 9.76
CA VAL A 79 1.12 1.61 9.24
C VAL A 79 -0.21 2.06 8.64
N ARG A 80 -0.57 1.51 7.49
CA ARG A 80 -1.66 1.96 6.62
C ARG A 80 -2.77 0.93 6.51
N CYS A 81 -4.00 1.41 6.40
CA CYS A 81 -5.15 0.58 6.05
C CYS A 81 -4.93 -0.02 4.65
N MET A 82 -4.97 -1.35 4.53
CA MET A 82 -4.60 -2.04 3.28
C MET A 82 -5.71 -1.96 2.24
N ALA A 83 -6.97 -1.83 2.65
CA ALA A 83 -8.11 -1.74 1.75
C ALA A 83 -9.14 -0.73 2.27
N ASP A 84 -9.99 -0.22 1.38
CA ASP A 84 -11.13 0.59 1.80
C ASP A 84 -12.05 -0.25 2.69
N GLY A 85 -12.57 0.33 3.76
CA GLY A 85 -13.42 -0.40 4.70
C GLY A 85 -13.94 0.47 5.81
N GLU A 86 -14.35 -0.19 6.89
CA GLU A 86 -14.92 0.44 8.06
C GLU A 86 -14.27 -0.09 9.34
N VAL A 87 -13.87 0.80 10.24
CA VAL A 87 -13.43 0.40 11.59
C VAL A 87 -14.66 -0.08 12.37
N VAL A 88 -14.67 -1.35 12.73
CA VAL A 88 -15.82 -2.02 13.40
C VAL A 88 -15.54 -2.42 14.84
N ALA A 89 -14.26 -2.54 15.22
CA ALA A 89 -13.84 -2.72 16.60
C ALA A 89 -12.43 -2.16 16.81
N TYR A 90 -12.13 -1.71 18.02
CA TYR A 90 -10.78 -1.29 18.39
C TYR A 90 -10.54 -1.41 19.90
N ARG A 91 -9.27 -1.39 20.29
CA ARG A 91 -8.83 -1.10 21.65
C ARG A 91 -7.69 -0.09 21.57
N VAL A 92 -7.84 1.06 22.22
CA VAL A 92 -6.73 2.02 22.39
C VAL A 92 -6.22 1.86 23.80
N CYS A 93 -5.00 1.35 23.96
CA CYS A 93 -4.37 1.33 25.27
C CYS A 93 -3.92 2.75 25.64
N LYS A 94 -4.16 3.16 26.89
CA LYS A 94 -3.65 4.44 27.38
C LYS A 94 -2.13 4.44 27.41
N ASP A 95 -1.57 3.32 27.87
CA ASP A 95 -0.13 3.05 27.92
C ASP A 95 0.15 1.55 27.68
N TYR A 96 1.42 1.15 27.62
CA TYR A 96 1.78 -0.26 27.45
C TYR A 96 1.25 -1.14 28.60
N LEU A 97 0.81 -2.35 28.25
CA LEU A 97 0.44 -3.39 29.21
C LEU A 97 1.71 -4.05 29.75
N THR A 98 1.66 -4.52 31.00
CA THR A 98 2.76 -5.26 31.61
C THR A 98 2.33 -6.64 32.13
N ILE A 99 3.26 -7.59 32.06
CA ILE A 99 3.16 -8.93 32.67
C ILE A 99 4.45 -9.20 33.45
N ALA A 100 4.32 -9.81 34.64
CA ALA A 100 5.49 -10.14 35.46
C ALA A 100 6.38 -11.20 34.79
N TRP A 101 7.69 -10.99 34.85
CA TRP A 101 8.71 -11.94 34.39
C TRP A 101 9.92 -11.92 35.31
N GLU A 102 10.80 -12.92 35.19
CA GLU A 102 11.98 -13.09 36.07
C GLU A 102 12.96 -11.92 36.00
N SER A 103 13.09 -11.27 34.84
CA SER A 103 13.94 -10.08 34.65
C SER A 103 13.24 -8.76 34.99
N GLY A 104 12.02 -8.81 35.52
CA GLY A 104 11.15 -7.64 35.71
C GLY A 104 9.92 -7.68 34.80
N PRO A 105 8.97 -6.74 34.97
CA PRO A 105 7.75 -6.73 34.17
C PRO A 105 8.06 -6.45 32.70
N LEU A 106 7.56 -7.31 31.80
CA LEU A 106 7.68 -7.14 30.36
C LEU A 106 6.52 -6.30 29.82
N SER A 107 6.84 -5.34 28.96
CA SER A 107 5.91 -4.39 28.37
C SER A 107 5.52 -4.80 26.94
N PHE A 108 4.25 -4.63 26.59
CA PHE A 108 3.76 -4.83 25.23
C PHE A 108 2.52 -3.99 24.97
N SER A 109 2.28 -3.63 23.71
CA SER A 109 1.03 -2.95 23.35
C SER A 109 -0.12 -3.93 23.17
N GLY A 110 -1.24 -3.63 23.84
CA GLY A 110 -2.53 -4.26 23.58
C GLY A 110 -3.40 -3.49 22.57
N SER A 111 -2.95 -2.36 22.03
CA SER A 111 -3.80 -1.58 21.12
C SER A 111 -4.01 -2.29 19.79
N PHE A 112 -5.23 -2.21 19.28
CA PHE A 112 -5.58 -2.74 17.97
C PHE A 112 -6.71 -1.98 17.29
N VAL A 113 -6.81 -2.17 15.97
CA VAL A 113 -7.98 -1.79 15.18
C VAL A 113 -8.36 -2.95 14.26
N LEU A 114 -9.67 -3.22 14.17
CA LEU A 114 -10.26 -4.20 13.27
C LEU A 114 -11.05 -3.44 12.18
N VAL A 115 -10.68 -3.66 10.93
CA VAL A 115 -11.32 -3.04 9.77
C VAL A 115 -12.09 -4.11 9.00
N LYS A 116 -13.37 -3.87 8.75
CA LYS A 116 -14.22 -4.70 7.89
C LYS A 116 -14.18 -4.17 6.47
N HIS A 117 -14.09 -5.07 5.51
CA HIS A 117 -14.01 -4.79 4.09
C HIS A 117 -15.10 -5.54 3.33
N PHE A 118 -15.46 -5.00 2.17
CA PHE A 118 -16.32 -5.69 1.21
C PHE A 118 -15.77 -5.48 -0.20
N ILE A 119 -15.60 -6.58 -0.93
CA ILE A 119 -15.24 -6.56 -2.35
C ILE A 119 -16.26 -7.37 -3.13
N GLN A 120 -16.68 -6.85 -4.29
CA GLN A 120 -17.50 -7.56 -5.25
C GLN A 120 -17.02 -7.23 -6.66
N PRO A 121 -16.20 -8.08 -7.30
CA PRO A 121 -15.70 -7.84 -8.64
C PRO A 121 -16.80 -7.89 -9.72
N GLY A 122 -17.83 -8.70 -9.52
CA GLY A 122 -18.95 -8.89 -10.47
C GLY A 122 -20.22 -8.15 -10.04
N GLU A 123 -21.34 -8.45 -10.70
CA GLU A 123 -22.61 -7.78 -10.44
C GLU A 123 -23.43 -8.48 -9.36
N LYS A 124 -23.21 -9.79 -9.15
CA LYS A 124 -23.97 -10.63 -8.21
C LYS A 124 -23.25 -10.80 -6.89
N GLU A 125 -24.02 -11.02 -5.83
CA GLU A 125 -23.52 -11.31 -4.48
C GLU A 125 -22.58 -12.53 -4.44
N SER A 126 -22.72 -13.49 -5.37
CA SER A 126 -21.82 -14.64 -5.47
C SER A 126 -20.36 -14.27 -5.77
N SER A 127 -20.10 -13.10 -6.36
CA SER A 127 -18.75 -12.55 -6.50
C SER A 127 -18.36 -11.63 -5.33
N GLY A 128 -19.21 -11.49 -4.32
CA GLY A 128 -18.97 -10.70 -3.12
C GLY A 128 -18.15 -11.46 -2.07
N LEU A 129 -17.38 -10.72 -1.27
CA LEU A 129 -16.70 -11.25 -0.09
C LEU A 129 -16.58 -10.18 0.99
N TYR A 130 -17.07 -10.51 2.19
CA TYR A 130 -16.72 -9.81 3.41
C TYR A 130 -15.46 -10.42 4.03
N PHE A 131 -14.53 -9.55 4.42
CA PHE A 131 -13.32 -9.94 5.13
C PHE A 131 -12.88 -8.83 6.08
N TYR A 132 -11.95 -9.13 6.96
CA TYR A 132 -11.46 -8.25 8.00
C TYR A 132 -9.94 -8.17 7.94
N THR A 133 -9.39 -7.02 8.33
CA THR A 133 -7.97 -6.88 8.62
C THR A 133 -7.80 -6.43 10.07
N LEU A 134 -7.00 -7.19 10.83
CA LEU A 134 -6.63 -6.87 12.20
C LEU A 134 -5.24 -6.24 12.19
N TYR A 135 -5.09 -5.12 12.87
CA TYR A 135 -3.78 -4.51 13.15
C TYR A 135 -3.56 -4.50 14.65
N MET A 136 -2.78 -5.46 15.15
CA MET A 136 -2.51 -5.69 16.57
C MET A 136 -1.11 -5.16 16.95
N HIS A 137 -0.93 -4.84 18.23
CA HIS A 137 0.30 -4.27 18.80
C HIS A 137 0.65 -2.86 18.32
N LEU A 138 -0.37 -2.06 17.93
CA LEU A 138 -0.16 -0.66 17.56
C LEU A 138 0.31 0.18 18.75
N ALA A 139 1.09 1.24 18.54
CA ALA A 139 1.57 2.11 19.62
C ALA A 139 0.39 2.65 20.49
N PRO A 140 0.54 2.70 21.84
CA PRO A 140 -0.49 3.20 22.73
C PRO A 140 -0.64 4.72 22.63
N TYR A 141 -1.72 5.27 23.21
CA TYR A 141 -2.00 6.71 23.19
C TYR A 141 -0.87 7.56 23.82
N SER A 142 -0.22 7.05 24.87
CA SER A 142 0.93 7.70 25.52
C SER A 142 2.09 7.98 24.55
N ALA A 143 2.31 7.13 23.55
CA ALA A 143 3.38 7.30 22.57
C ALA A 143 3.13 8.46 21.59
N TYR A 144 1.86 8.83 21.36
CA TYR A 144 1.47 9.98 20.54
C TYR A 144 1.37 11.29 21.33
N SER A 145 1.50 11.23 22.67
CA SER A 145 1.27 12.37 23.55
C SER A 145 2.47 13.30 23.56
N VAL A 146 2.31 14.48 22.95
CA VAL A 146 3.37 15.47 22.80
C VAL A 146 3.81 16.07 24.15
N ASN A 147 5.03 16.59 24.20
CA ASN A 147 5.66 17.17 25.39
C ASN A 147 4.84 18.35 25.96
N GLN A 148 4.61 18.42 27.28
CA GLN A 148 3.91 19.56 27.89
C GLN A 148 4.71 20.89 27.81
N ALA A 149 6.01 20.82 27.52
CA ALA A 149 6.87 21.96 27.23
C ALA A 149 6.84 22.38 25.74
N GLU A 150 5.94 21.81 24.93
CA GLU A 150 5.85 22.16 23.51
C GLU A 150 5.23 23.54 23.34
N THR A 151 6.09 24.49 22.96
CA THR A 151 5.67 25.85 22.62
C THR A 151 5.28 25.99 21.16
N LYS A 152 5.49 24.99 20.30
CA LYS A 152 5.07 25.05 18.89
C LYS A 152 3.64 24.57 18.72
N TRP A 153 2.86 25.28 17.91
CA TRP A 153 1.45 25.01 17.66
C TRP A 153 1.15 25.13 16.16
N THR A 154 0.26 24.27 15.66
CA THR A 154 -0.31 24.40 14.32
C THR A 154 -1.69 25.05 14.40
N VAL A 155 -1.87 26.11 13.62
CA VAL A 155 -3.12 26.87 13.57
C VAL A 155 -4.19 26.10 12.78
N GLN A 156 -5.37 25.92 13.36
CA GLN A 156 -6.41 25.05 12.82
C GLN A 156 -7.44 25.73 11.92
N ASP A 157 -7.46 27.07 11.91
CA ASP A 157 -8.32 27.89 11.05
C ASP A 157 -7.59 29.14 10.52
N THR A 158 -8.23 29.90 9.64
CA THR A 158 -7.71 31.19 9.18
C THR A 158 -8.16 32.28 10.14
N LEU A 159 -7.22 32.82 10.92
CA LEU A 159 -7.50 33.71 12.03
C LEU A 159 -6.93 35.11 11.78
N SER A 160 -7.54 36.13 12.40
CA SER A 160 -7.00 37.49 12.35
C SER A 160 -5.75 37.61 13.22
N ALA A 161 -4.76 38.32 12.70
CA ALA A 161 -3.52 38.64 13.40
C ALA A 161 -3.52 40.12 13.77
N TYR A 162 -3.35 40.43 15.05
CA TYR A 162 -3.30 41.80 15.56
C TYR A 162 -1.89 42.14 16.05
N ASP A 163 -1.54 43.41 15.94
CA ASP A 163 -0.30 43.96 16.47
C ASP A 163 -0.15 43.69 17.98
N PRO A 164 1.06 43.43 18.52
CA PRO A 164 1.28 43.29 19.96
C PRO A 164 0.69 44.43 20.82
N GLU A 165 0.61 45.66 20.30
CA GLU A 165 0.01 46.80 21.00
C GLU A 165 -1.53 46.75 21.10
N TRP A 166 -2.19 45.83 20.37
CA TRP A 166 -3.65 45.69 20.35
C TRP A 166 -4.26 45.47 21.74
N VAL A 167 -3.54 44.80 22.64
CA VAL A 167 -4.01 44.46 23.99
C VAL A 167 -4.52 45.67 24.77
N MET A 168 -3.98 46.86 24.50
CA MET A 168 -4.41 48.14 25.11
C MET A 168 -5.86 48.50 24.79
N THR A 169 -6.42 47.94 23.72
CA THR A 169 -7.79 48.20 23.23
C THR A 169 -8.68 46.96 23.21
N ALA A 170 -8.15 45.78 23.55
CA ALA A 170 -8.84 44.48 23.49
C ALA A 170 -10.08 44.37 24.40
N SER A 171 -10.12 45.16 25.49
CA SER A 171 -11.25 45.24 26.41
C SER A 171 -12.36 46.21 25.95
N THR A 172 -12.13 46.97 24.87
CA THR A 172 -13.11 47.92 24.34
C THR A 172 -14.06 47.25 23.33
N ASN A 173 -15.35 47.59 23.35
CA ASN A 173 -16.33 47.09 22.36
C ASN A 173 -16.27 47.87 21.03
N ASN A 174 -15.10 48.39 20.65
CA ASN A 174 -14.97 49.25 19.49
C ASN A 174 -14.27 48.52 18.33
N LYS A 175 -15.10 47.98 17.42
CA LYS A 175 -14.64 47.19 16.28
C LYS A 175 -13.73 47.97 15.34
N SER A 176 -13.95 49.26 15.12
CA SER A 176 -13.11 50.05 14.20
C SER A 176 -11.70 50.27 14.76
N ILE A 177 -11.58 50.44 16.08
CA ILE A 177 -10.29 50.53 16.77
C ILE A 177 -9.59 49.17 16.72
N SER A 178 -10.29 48.06 17.01
CA SER A 178 -9.66 46.72 16.92
C SER A 178 -9.17 46.37 15.51
N GLU A 179 -9.92 46.76 14.46
CA GLU A 179 -9.48 46.53 13.07
C GLU A 179 -8.29 47.40 12.66
N SER A 180 -8.05 48.58 13.28
CA SER A 180 -6.87 49.40 12.95
C SER A 180 -5.54 48.75 13.36
N TYR A 181 -5.56 47.86 14.36
CA TYR A 181 -4.39 47.08 14.79
C TYR A 181 -4.21 45.77 14.01
N ARG A 182 -5.11 45.44 13.08
CA ARG A 182 -5.02 44.19 12.32
C ARG A 182 -3.87 44.25 11.31
N LYS A 183 -2.93 43.30 11.40
CA LYS A 183 -1.77 43.17 10.49
C LYS A 183 -1.97 42.17 9.37
N GLY A 184 -3.01 41.35 9.46
CA GLY A 184 -3.39 40.43 8.40
C GLY A 184 -4.17 39.23 8.93
N THR A 185 -3.94 38.09 8.29
CA THR A 185 -4.47 36.79 8.71
C THR A 185 -3.36 35.76 8.85
N ILE A 186 -3.48 34.92 9.87
CA ILE A 186 -2.70 33.71 10.07
C ILE A 186 -3.49 32.57 9.43
N PRO A 187 -3.05 32.01 8.29
CA PRO A 187 -3.79 30.95 7.62
C PRO A 187 -3.81 29.64 8.41
N LYS A 188 -4.83 28.81 8.17
CA LYS A 188 -4.83 27.41 8.62
C LYS A 188 -3.55 26.69 8.16
N GLY A 189 -2.94 25.96 9.09
CA GLY A 189 -1.68 25.24 8.90
C GLY A 189 -0.44 26.10 9.09
N SER A 190 -0.58 27.32 9.63
CA SER A 190 0.58 28.09 10.12
C SER A 190 1.18 27.44 11.35
N ILE A 191 2.50 27.55 11.51
CA ILE A 191 3.25 27.16 12.69
C ILE A 191 3.52 28.41 13.50
N VAL A 192 3.15 28.39 14.77
CA VAL A 192 3.36 29.48 15.72
C VAL A 192 4.00 28.96 17.00
N GLU A 193 4.76 29.80 17.68
CA GLU A 193 5.31 29.51 19.00
C GLU A 193 4.54 30.29 20.07
N TRP A 194 4.11 29.62 21.12
CA TRP A 194 3.31 30.16 22.22
C TRP A 194 3.46 29.28 23.47
N ASP A 195 3.85 29.89 24.57
CA ASP A 195 3.86 29.24 25.88
C ASP A 195 2.50 29.44 26.55
N LYS A 196 1.73 28.34 26.66
CA LYS A 196 0.40 28.40 27.28
C LYS A 196 0.47 28.65 28.80
N THR A 197 1.61 28.37 29.44
CA THR A 197 1.76 28.48 30.89
C THR A 197 2.16 29.88 31.35
N ASP A 198 2.72 30.70 30.46
CA ASP A 198 3.09 32.08 30.75
C ASP A 198 1.87 33.00 30.66
N SER A 199 1.29 33.39 31.79
CA SER A 199 0.11 34.27 31.86
C SER A 199 0.25 35.63 31.16
N SER A 200 1.49 36.11 30.90
CA SER A 200 1.72 37.39 30.22
C SER A 200 1.44 37.32 28.70
N LEU A 201 1.39 36.11 28.13
CA LEU A 201 1.13 35.88 26.71
C LEU A 201 -0.35 35.62 26.39
N HIS A 202 -1.26 35.96 27.31
CA HIS A 202 -2.69 35.64 27.20
C HIS A 202 -3.52 36.85 27.59
N THR A 203 -4.68 37.00 26.95
CA THR A 203 -5.68 37.98 27.36
C THR A 203 -7.09 37.53 26.98
N VAL A 204 -8.08 37.95 27.76
CA VAL A 204 -9.49 37.74 27.45
C VAL A 204 -10.08 39.07 26.99
N ALA A 205 -10.46 39.14 25.72
CA ALA A 205 -10.98 40.36 25.11
C ALA A 205 -12.47 40.60 25.45
N PHE A 206 -13.01 41.77 25.08
CA PHE A 206 -14.41 42.15 25.33
C PHE A 206 -15.43 41.10 24.82
N ASN A 207 -15.09 40.42 23.72
CA ASN A 207 -15.91 39.36 23.13
C ASN A 207 -15.90 38.03 23.93
N LYS A 208 -15.28 38.02 25.12
CA LYS A 208 -15.11 36.85 26.00
C LYS A 208 -14.34 35.69 25.36
N ARG A 209 -13.51 35.99 24.36
CA ARG A 209 -12.61 35.03 23.71
C ARG A 209 -11.20 35.18 24.25
N GLU A 210 -10.48 34.08 24.27
CA GLU A 210 -9.08 34.04 24.67
C GLU A 210 -8.17 34.28 23.46
N TYR A 211 -7.26 35.24 23.62
CA TYR A 211 -6.22 35.57 22.67
C TYR A 211 -4.86 35.25 23.28
N GLY A 212 -3.97 34.70 22.47
CA GLY A 212 -2.58 34.45 22.81
C GLY A 212 -1.64 35.32 21.98
N LEU A 213 -0.57 35.81 22.60
CA LEU A 213 0.51 36.50 21.91
C LEU A 213 1.49 35.45 21.40
N VAL A 214 1.41 35.15 20.12
CA VAL A 214 2.18 34.06 19.49
C VAL A 214 3.29 34.62 18.62
N THR A 215 4.41 33.93 18.53
CA THR A 215 5.45 34.19 17.55
C THR A 215 5.14 33.42 16.27
N PHE A 216 4.95 34.10 15.14
CA PHE A 216 4.76 33.42 13.86
C PHE A 216 6.08 32.81 13.38
N VAL A 217 6.12 31.50 13.14
CA VAL A 217 7.34 30.81 12.70
C VAL A 217 7.33 30.65 11.19
N SER A 218 6.35 29.93 10.65
CA SER A 218 6.28 29.62 9.21
C SER A 218 4.90 29.09 8.80
N LEU A 219 4.71 28.82 7.52
CA LEU A 219 3.62 27.96 7.06
C LEU A 219 4.10 26.52 7.02
N SER A 220 3.27 25.57 7.48
CA SER A 220 3.56 24.14 7.34
C SER A 220 3.73 23.73 5.87
N GLU A 221 4.48 22.67 5.62
CA GLU A 221 4.64 22.14 4.26
C GLU A 221 3.30 21.81 3.59
N GLN A 222 2.32 21.32 4.35
CA GLN A 222 0.97 21.05 3.83
C GLN A 222 0.24 22.33 3.45
N ALA A 223 0.36 23.40 4.25
CA ALA A 223 -0.23 24.70 3.93
C ALA A 223 0.44 25.32 2.69
N LEU A 224 1.76 25.18 2.56
CA LEU A 224 2.52 25.60 1.39
C LEU A 224 2.12 24.80 0.13
N LYS A 225 1.98 23.48 0.24
CA LYS A 225 1.48 22.61 -0.84
C LYS A 225 0.05 22.98 -1.28
N LYS A 226 -0.80 23.43 -0.34
CA LYS A 226 -2.15 23.96 -0.60
C LYS A 226 -2.17 25.43 -1.07
N GLY A 227 -1.00 26.03 -1.35
CA GLY A 227 -0.87 27.37 -1.91
C GLY A 227 -1.26 28.50 -0.95
N LYS A 228 -1.27 28.26 0.36
CA LYS A 228 -1.52 29.31 1.35
C LYS A 228 -0.38 30.31 1.34
N LYS A 229 -0.72 31.59 1.49
CA LYS A 229 0.21 32.71 1.58
C LYS A 229 -0.19 33.58 2.77
N THR A 230 0.77 34.26 3.36
CA THR A 230 0.53 35.27 4.39
C THR A 230 1.51 36.44 4.23
N SER A 231 1.08 37.63 4.64
CA SER A 231 1.92 38.83 4.71
C SER A 231 2.71 38.94 6.01
N LEU A 232 2.48 38.03 6.96
CA LEU A 232 3.13 38.00 8.26
C LEU A 232 4.58 37.53 8.14
N LYS A 233 5.47 38.08 8.97
CA LYS A 233 6.90 37.83 8.90
C LYS A 233 7.32 36.81 9.96
N PRO A 234 8.04 35.74 9.58
CA PRO A 234 8.67 34.82 10.54
C PRO A 234 9.45 35.56 11.64
N GLY A 235 9.31 35.09 12.88
CA GLY A 235 9.95 35.67 14.07
C GLY A 235 9.23 36.88 14.67
N GLN A 236 8.12 37.37 14.08
CA GLN A 236 7.33 38.46 14.66
C GLN A 236 6.17 37.93 15.52
N GLN A 237 5.80 38.70 16.54
CA GLN A 237 4.70 38.37 17.44
C GLN A 237 3.39 39.00 16.99
N TYR A 238 2.29 38.27 17.17
CA TYR A 238 0.93 38.72 16.87
C TYR A 238 -0.05 38.19 17.91
N TRP A 239 -1.05 39.00 18.27
CA TRP A 239 -2.20 38.50 19.02
C TRP A 239 -3.16 37.76 18.07
N MET A 240 -3.58 36.57 18.47
CA MET A 240 -4.56 35.78 17.73
C MET A 240 -5.42 34.93 18.68
N LEU A 241 -6.55 34.43 18.17
CA LEU A 241 -7.40 33.52 18.94
C LEU A 241 -6.70 32.19 19.20
N VAL A 242 -6.75 31.72 20.44
CA VAL A 242 -6.13 30.47 20.90
C VAL A 242 -7.11 29.52 21.58
N ASP A 243 -8.31 30.00 21.92
CA ASP A 243 -9.41 29.17 22.44
C ASP A 243 -10.05 28.30 21.36
N LYS A 244 -11.02 27.46 21.75
CA LYS A 244 -11.91 26.70 20.84
C LYS A 244 -11.16 25.91 19.75
N ASN A 245 -10.05 25.26 20.12
CA ASN A 245 -9.22 24.44 19.23
C ASN A 245 -8.63 25.21 18.04
N ASN A 246 -8.46 26.53 18.15
CA ASN A 246 -7.80 27.34 17.13
C ASN A 246 -6.31 26.97 16.96
N LEU A 247 -5.71 26.38 18.00
CA LEU A 247 -4.39 25.80 18.00
C LEU A 247 -4.47 24.30 18.28
N SER A 248 -3.65 23.51 17.59
CA SER A 248 -3.26 22.16 18.00
C SER A 248 -1.77 22.18 18.37
N PRO A 249 -1.30 21.31 19.27
CA PRO A 249 0.13 21.11 19.47
C PRO A 249 0.80 20.93 18.12
N GLY A 250 1.92 21.62 17.92
CA GLY A 250 2.69 21.60 16.70
C GLY A 250 3.36 20.25 16.63
N THR A 251 2.70 19.26 16.04
CA THR A 251 3.27 17.93 15.82
C THR A 251 4.43 18.04 14.84
N ASP A 252 5.61 18.44 15.32
CA ASP A 252 6.88 18.13 14.70
C ASP A 252 7.06 16.60 14.81
N GLY A 253 6.38 15.83 13.95
CA GLY A 253 6.87 14.51 13.54
C GLY A 253 5.87 13.41 13.21
N VAL A 254 4.77 13.25 13.95
CA VAL A 254 4.07 11.94 13.98
C VAL A 254 2.61 12.02 13.55
N VAL A 255 2.25 11.28 12.50
CA VAL A 255 0.87 11.21 12.01
C VAL A 255 0.01 10.38 12.97
N GLN A 256 -1.03 10.99 13.56
CA GLN A 256 -2.00 10.23 14.36
C GLN A 256 -2.86 9.32 13.48
N PRO A 257 -3.39 8.20 14.02
CA PRO A 257 -4.35 7.38 13.32
C PRO A 257 -5.54 8.22 12.83
N SER A 258 -5.92 8.09 11.56
CA SER A 258 -6.96 8.95 10.96
C SER A 258 -8.31 8.75 11.64
N TRP A 259 -8.60 7.51 12.03
CA TRP A 259 -9.85 7.12 12.68
C TRP A 259 -10.02 7.71 14.09
N TRP A 260 -8.94 8.17 14.74
CA TRP A 260 -9.04 8.87 16.04
C TRP A 260 -9.76 10.21 15.95
N GLN A 261 -9.80 10.84 14.77
CA GLN A 261 -10.52 12.11 14.57
C GLN A 261 -12.01 12.00 14.92
N LYS A 262 -12.59 10.79 14.82
CA LYS A 262 -13.99 10.51 15.19
C LYS A 262 -14.22 10.43 16.71
N LEU A 263 -13.14 10.32 17.50
CA LEU A 263 -13.13 10.10 18.94
C LEU A 263 -12.57 11.30 19.73
N MET A 264 -11.94 12.24 19.02
CA MET A 264 -11.36 13.46 19.59
C MET A 264 -12.37 14.62 19.54
N PRO A 265 -12.34 15.55 20.51
CA PRO A 265 -13.25 16.70 20.53
C PRO A 265 -13.27 17.46 19.18
N PRO A 266 -14.45 17.82 18.65
CA PRO A 266 -15.77 17.85 19.29
C PRO A 266 -16.61 16.56 19.12
N ALA A 267 -16.00 15.38 19.00
CA ALA A 267 -16.72 14.11 18.92
C ALA A 267 -17.79 13.95 20.03
N LYS A 268 -18.94 13.39 19.67
CA LYS A 268 -20.04 13.09 20.61
C LYS A 268 -19.63 12.02 21.63
N GLU A 269 -18.78 11.09 21.23
CA GLU A 269 -18.26 10.01 22.08
C GLU A 269 -16.78 10.27 22.37
N ALA A 270 -16.44 10.28 23.65
CA ALA A 270 -15.05 10.40 24.09
C ALA A 270 -14.29 9.09 23.84
N MET A 271 -13.00 9.22 23.48
CA MET A 271 -12.09 8.08 23.41
C MET A 271 -12.08 7.31 24.73
N LYS A 272 -12.33 6.01 24.64
CA LYS A 272 -12.27 5.06 25.75
C LYS A 272 -10.96 4.30 25.68
N PHE A 273 -10.28 4.18 26.81
CA PHE A 273 -9.00 3.47 26.90
C PHE A 273 -9.16 2.07 27.49
N ASP A 274 -8.20 1.21 27.16
CA ASP A 274 -7.93 -0.10 27.80
C ASP A 274 -9.09 -1.10 27.79
N GLN A 275 -10.04 -0.92 26.85
CA GLN A 275 -11.17 -1.81 26.64
C GLN A 275 -11.48 -1.94 25.15
N VAL A 276 -12.13 -3.04 24.77
CA VAL A 276 -12.65 -3.24 23.42
C VAL A 276 -13.89 -2.37 23.21
N VAL A 277 -13.92 -1.63 22.10
CA VAL A 277 -15.02 -0.75 21.73
C VAL A 277 -15.54 -1.15 20.35
N CYS A 278 -16.86 -1.29 20.24
CA CYS A 278 -17.57 -1.48 18.99
C CYS A 278 -18.23 -0.15 18.60
N PRO A 279 -17.58 0.71 17.79
CA PRO A 279 -18.16 1.98 17.38
C PRO A 279 -19.32 1.78 16.39
N THR A 280 -20.10 2.84 16.17
CA THR A 280 -20.78 2.96 14.87
C THR A 280 -19.70 3.00 13.79
N PRO A 281 -19.75 2.16 12.74
CA PRO A 281 -18.62 1.97 11.84
C PRO A 281 -18.04 3.28 11.28
N PHE A 282 -16.71 3.41 11.31
CA PHE A 282 -16.01 4.56 10.75
C PHE A 282 -15.41 4.21 9.40
N VAL A 283 -15.83 4.91 8.35
CA VAL A 283 -15.20 4.77 7.03
C VAL A 283 -13.70 5.11 7.13
N ILE A 284 -12.87 4.24 6.60
CA ILE A 284 -11.41 4.40 6.46
C ILE A 284 -10.99 3.97 5.06
N SER A 285 -10.13 4.76 4.41
CA SER A 285 -9.70 4.50 3.04
C SER A 285 -8.36 3.76 3.00
N ALA A 286 -8.12 3.00 1.92
CA ALA A 286 -6.84 2.36 1.69
C ALA A 286 -5.72 3.42 1.60
N GLY A 287 -4.71 3.26 2.45
CA GLY A 287 -3.58 4.19 2.61
C GLY A 287 -3.71 5.13 3.82
N ASP A 288 -4.88 5.19 4.46
CA ASP A 288 -5.05 5.99 5.66
C ASP A 288 -4.23 5.41 6.83
N PRO A 289 -3.66 6.27 7.69
CA PRO A 289 -2.88 5.83 8.86
C PRO A 289 -3.77 5.11 9.87
N VAL A 290 -3.48 3.83 10.14
CA VAL A 290 -4.14 3.04 11.19
C VAL A 290 -3.42 3.14 12.54
N GLY A 291 -2.11 3.38 12.52
CA GLY A 291 -1.25 3.52 13.69
C GLY A 291 0.23 3.38 13.37
N HIS A 292 1.05 3.23 14.40
CA HIS A 292 2.48 2.92 14.31
C HIS A 292 2.77 1.62 15.05
N MET A 293 3.91 1.00 14.78
CA MET A 293 4.35 -0.19 15.50
C MET A 293 4.59 0.16 16.97
N GLY A 294 4.04 -0.64 17.87
CA GLY A 294 4.20 -0.47 19.31
C GLY A 294 5.37 -1.31 19.83
N TYR A 295 5.96 -0.83 20.91
CA TYR A 295 6.99 -1.57 21.64
C TYR A 295 6.44 -2.87 22.24
N TYR A 296 7.26 -3.92 22.19
CA TYR A 296 6.92 -5.28 22.57
C TYR A 296 8.15 -6.01 23.12
N GLN A 297 8.03 -6.58 24.32
CA GLN A 297 9.03 -7.45 24.94
C GLN A 297 8.51 -8.89 24.99
N ALA A 298 9.17 -9.78 24.26
CA ALA A 298 8.92 -11.22 24.28
C ALA A 298 9.82 -11.88 25.34
N PRO A 299 9.31 -12.77 26.21
CA PRO A 299 10.15 -13.50 27.16
C PRO A 299 11.13 -14.44 26.43
N LYS A 300 12.29 -14.65 27.06
CA LYS A 300 13.25 -15.72 26.74
C LYS A 300 13.88 -16.23 28.03
N ASP A 301 14.59 -17.36 27.95
CA ASP A 301 15.34 -17.87 29.10
C ASP A 301 16.37 -16.82 29.58
N GLY A 302 16.28 -16.42 30.84
CA GLY A 302 17.17 -15.45 31.47
C GLY A 302 16.91 -13.99 31.08
N GLY A 303 15.80 -13.66 30.40
CA GLY A 303 15.49 -12.26 30.06
C GLY A 303 14.36 -12.09 29.04
N TYR A 304 14.56 -11.16 28.10
CA TYR A 304 13.60 -10.89 27.02
C TYR A 304 14.28 -10.50 25.70
N GLU A 305 13.50 -10.46 24.63
CA GLU A 305 13.81 -9.80 23.36
C GLU A 305 12.84 -8.63 23.16
N ALA A 306 13.38 -7.44 22.90
CA ALA A 306 12.59 -6.24 22.66
C ALA A 306 12.58 -5.89 21.17
N ARG A 307 11.44 -5.36 20.72
CA ARG A 307 11.21 -4.90 19.34
C ARG A 307 10.04 -3.93 19.29
N TYR A 308 9.90 -3.19 18.20
CA TYR A 308 8.66 -2.54 17.81
C TYR A 308 8.00 -3.40 16.74
N GLN A 309 6.74 -3.76 16.93
CA GLN A 309 6.06 -4.61 15.95
C GLN A 309 4.63 -4.17 15.69
N VAL A 310 4.13 -4.57 14.52
CA VAL A 310 2.70 -4.72 14.26
C VAL A 310 2.45 -6.15 13.82
N HIS A 311 1.37 -6.75 14.32
CA HIS A 311 0.87 -8.03 13.84
C HIS A 311 -0.37 -7.78 12.99
N ILE A 312 -0.37 -8.31 11.76
CA ILE A 312 -1.44 -8.08 10.79
C ILE A 312 -2.06 -9.42 10.39
N GLU A 313 -3.37 -9.56 10.58
CA GLU A 313 -4.15 -10.70 10.08
C GLU A 313 -5.15 -10.26 9.01
N CYS A 314 -5.47 -11.19 8.09
CA CYS A 314 -6.55 -11.02 7.12
C CYS A 314 -7.47 -12.23 7.24
N THR A 315 -8.73 -11.98 7.59
CA THR A 315 -9.64 -13.04 8.01
C THR A 315 -11.05 -12.89 7.43
N SER A 316 -11.83 -13.97 7.39
CA SER A 316 -13.21 -13.92 6.93
C SER A 316 -14.10 -14.91 7.68
N MET A 317 -15.33 -14.47 7.96
CA MET A 317 -16.45 -15.29 8.47
C MET A 317 -17.50 -15.53 7.38
N ASP A 318 -17.20 -15.15 6.13
CA ASP A 318 -18.15 -15.22 5.03
C ASP A 318 -18.19 -16.64 4.45
N ASP A 319 -19.37 -17.25 4.46
CA ASP A 319 -19.60 -18.58 3.89
C ASP A 319 -19.46 -18.59 2.36
N ASN A 320 -19.50 -17.43 1.70
CA ASN A 320 -19.29 -17.30 0.25
C ASN A 320 -17.81 -17.39 -0.17
N LEU A 321 -16.85 -17.47 0.77
CA LEU A 321 -15.42 -17.42 0.45
C LEU A 321 -15.00 -18.44 -0.62
N GLU A 322 -15.42 -19.69 -0.50
CA GLU A 322 -15.04 -20.73 -1.48
C GLU A 322 -15.60 -20.44 -2.87
N THR A 323 -16.87 -20.02 -2.95
CA THR A 323 -17.50 -19.60 -4.20
C THR A 323 -16.78 -18.41 -4.81
N PHE A 324 -16.43 -17.40 -4.00
CA PHE A 324 -15.70 -16.21 -4.44
C PHE A 324 -14.38 -16.57 -5.13
N LEU A 325 -13.61 -17.53 -4.59
CA LEU A 325 -12.33 -17.97 -5.17
C LEU A 325 -12.48 -18.56 -6.59
N THR A 326 -13.66 -19.07 -6.95
CA THR A 326 -13.92 -19.69 -8.26
C THR A 326 -14.19 -18.69 -9.37
N ASN A 327 -14.38 -17.40 -9.04
CA ASN A 327 -14.79 -16.36 -9.99
C ASN A 327 -16.08 -16.73 -10.76
N PRO A 328 -17.22 -16.87 -10.09
CA PRO A 328 -18.44 -17.47 -10.68
C PRO A 328 -19.00 -16.67 -11.87
N GLU A 329 -18.71 -15.37 -11.93
CA GLU A 329 -19.14 -14.48 -13.00
C GLU A 329 -18.07 -14.26 -14.08
N GLN A 330 -16.93 -14.97 -14.00
CA GLN A 330 -15.81 -14.87 -14.95
C GLN A 330 -15.33 -13.42 -15.13
N VAL A 331 -15.30 -12.67 -14.02
CA VAL A 331 -14.89 -11.27 -14.02
C VAL A 331 -13.46 -11.18 -14.53
N GLY A 332 -13.21 -10.25 -15.45
CA GLY A 332 -11.89 -10.04 -16.03
C GLY A 332 -11.49 -11.02 -17.13
N GLU A 333 -12.37 -11.94 -17.57
CA GLU A 333 -12.07 -12.90 -18.66
C GLU A 333 -11.60 -12.20 -19.95
N LYS A 334 -12.17 -11.03 -20.25
CA LYS A 334 -11.80 -10.23 -21.44
C LYS A 334 -10.40 -9.60 -21.36
N ASN A 335 -9.82 -9.52 -20.16
CA ASN A 335 -8.50 -8.93 -19.90
C ASN A 335 -7.67 -9.90 -19.04
N PRO A 336 -7.32 -11.09 -19.57
CA PRO A 336 -6.58 -12.07 -18.82
C PRO A 336 -5.17 -11.56 -18.51
N LEU A 337 -4.64 -12.01 -17.37
CA LEU A 337 -3.29 -11.67 -16.93
C LEU A 337 -2.37 -12.88 -16.87
N TRP A 338 -2.95 -14.07 -16.86
CA TRP A 338 -2.22 -15.31 -16.66
C TRP A 338 -2.57 -16.31 -17.74
N LEU A 339 -1.59 -17.14 -18.06
CA LEU A 339 -1.73 -18.31 -18.90
C LEU A 339 -1.53 -19.53 -18.01
N LYS A 340 -2.49 -20.45 -18.00
CA LYS A 340 -2.42 -21.73 -17.30
C LYS A 340 -2.42 -22.86 -18.32
N TYR A 341 -1.50 -23.79 -18.18
CA TYR A 341 -1.46 -25.02 -18.96
C TYR A 341 -1.50 -26.24 -18.05
N ALA A 342 -2.02 -27.34 -18.59
CA ALA A 342 -2.05 -28.66 -17.95
C ALA A 342 -1.05 -29.61 -18.62
N PRO A 343 -0.72 -30.76 -18.00
CA PRO A 343 -0.01 -31.86 -18.67
C PRO A 343 -0.74 -32.30 -19.95
N GLY A 344 0.00 -32.68 -20.98
CA GLY A 344 -0.53 -33.15 -22.26
C GLY A 344 -0.76 -32.06 -23.31
N LEU A 345 -0.45 -30.79 -23.01
CA LEU A 345 -0.55 -29.68 -23.97
C LEU A 345 0.46 -29.86 -25.10
N ALA A 346 -0.03 -29.79 -26.34
CA ALA A 346 0.80 -29.88 -27.54
C ALA A 346 1.77 -28.70 -27.64
N LEU A 347 3.05 -29.01 -27.82
CA LEU A 347 4.11 -28.03 -27.97
C LEU A 347 4.51 -27.86 -29.44
N TYR A 348 5.11 -26.72 -29.75
CA TYR A 348 5.58 -26.35 -31.08
C TYR A 348 7.03 -25.89 -31.03
N LYS A 349 7.76 -26.14 -32.11
CA LYS A 349 9.13 -25.67 -32.33
C LYS A 349 9.15 -24.66 -33.47
N LYS A 350 9.99 -23.64 -33.31
CA LYS A 350 10.29 -22.66 -34.34
C LYS A 350 11.49 -23.11 -35.17
N ASP A 351 11.33 -23.15 -36.48
CA ASP A 351 12.46 -23.14 -37.40
C ASP A 351 13.00 -21.71 -37.51
N VAL A 352 14.24 -21.50 -37.09
CA VAL A 352 14.85 -20.16 -37.03
C VAL A 352 15.16 -19.62 -38.43
N ALA A 353 15.45 -20.48 -39.40
CA ALA A 353 15.81 -20.07 -40.75
C ALA A 353 14.58 -19.62 -41.54
N THR A 354 13.49 -20.39 -41.48
CA THR A 354 12.26 -20.07 -42.20
C THR A 354 11.32 -19.17 -41.41
N GLY A 355 11.39 -19.19 -40.07
CA GLY A 355 10.44 -18.52 -39.18
C GLY A 355 9.07 -19.20 -39.16
N THR A 356 9.00 -20.50 -39.45
CA THR A 356 7.77 -21.30 -39.43
C THR A 356 7.73 -22.21 -38.19
N PHE A 357 6.53 -22.54 -37.73
CA PHE A 357 6.31 -23.38 -36.56
C PHE A 357 5.79 -24.76 -36.96
N THR A 358 6.31 -25.80 -36.31
CA THR A 358 5.84 -27.17 -36.49
C THR A 358 5.52 -27.80 -35.15
N LYS A 359 4.50 -28.67 -35.14
CA LYS A 359 4.08 -29.39 -33.95
C LYS A 359 5.22 -30.31 -33.49
N ASP A 360 5.60 -30.21 -32.23
CA ASP A 360 6.56 -31.09 -31.61
C ASP A 360 5.91 -32.43 -31.23
N THR A 361 6.73 -33.47 -31.15
CA THR A 361 6.35 -34.77 -30.57
C THR A 361 6.21 -34.71 -29.06
N LYS A 362 6.81 -33.69 -28.43
CA LYS A 362 6.71 -33.44 -26.99
C LYS A 362 5.39 -32.77 -26.63
N VAL A 363 4.92 -33.08 -25.43
CA VAL A 363 3.82 -32.40 -24.75
C VAL A 363 4.28 -31.94 -23.37
N THR A 364 3.59 -30.98 -22.77
CA THR A 364 3.83 -30.62 -21.37
C THR A 364 3.63 -31.84 -20.48
N THR A 365 4.45 -31.98 -19.44
CA THR A 365 4.36 -33.10 -18.47
C THR A 365 3.76 -32.69 -17.14
N ARG A 366 3.59 -31.38 -16.93
CA ARG A 366 3.14 -30.77 -15.68
C ARG A 366 2.18 -29.62 -15.96
N ALA A 367 1.50 -29.16 -14.92
CA ALA A 367 0.75 -27.92 -14.98
C ALA A 367 1.68 -26.72 -14.73
N GLY A 368 1.34 -25.56 -15.26
CA GLY A 368 2.06 -24.33 -14.99
C GLY A 368 1.20 -23.10 -15.16
N ILE A 369 1.59 -22.02 -14.47
CA ILE A 369 0.92 -20.72 -14.50
C ILE A 369 1.97 -19.66 -14.75
N LEU A 370 1.79 -18.87 -15.81
CA LEU A 370 2.74 -17.86 -16.25
C LEU A 370 2.03 -16.52 -16.42
N PRO A 371 2.63 -15.41 -15.94
CA PRO A 371 2.10 -14.08 -16.20
C PRO A 371 2.26 -13.75 -17.69
N LEU A 372 1.18 -13.31 -18.33
CA LEU A 372 1.17 -12.94 -19.75
C LEU A 372 2.13 -11.78 -20.05
N SER A 373 2.34 -10.88 -19.08
CA SER A 373 3.29 -9.77 -19.21
C SER A 373 4.74 -10.21 -19.43
N GLN A 374 5.10 -11.45 -19.05
CA GLN A 374 6.44 -12.00 -19.26
C GLN A 374 6.53 -12.90 -20.51
N MET A 375 5.42 -13.10 -21.22
CA MET A 375 5.37 -13.98 -22.39
C MET A 375 5.74 -13.23 -23.67
N GLN A 376 6.66 -13.81 -24.43
CA GLN A 376 6.97 -13.33 -25.78
C GLN A 376 5.97 -13.92 -26.78
N THR A 377 5.45 -13.07 -27.66
CA THR A 377 4.63 -13.49 -28.81
C THR A 377 5.49 -13.52 -30.06
N GLU A 378 5.37 -14.59 -30.83
CA GLU A 378 5.99 -14.73 -32.15
C GLU A 378 4.95 -15.09 -33.20
N VAL A 379 5.22 -14.72 -34.46
CA VAL A 379 4.29 -14.91 -35.57
C VAL A 379 4.92 -15.81 -36.62
N ASP A 380 4.18 -16.84 -37.03
CA ASP A 380 4.57 -17.69 -38.14
C ASP A 380 4.59 -16.88 -39.44
N LYS A 381 5.74 -16.86 -40.13
CA LYS A 381 5.90 -16.05 -41.35
C LYS A 381 4.98 -16.48 -42.49
N SER A 382 4.60 -17.75 -42.53
CA SER A 382 3.77 -18.36 -43.58
C SER A 382 2.27 -18.29 -43.27
N THR A 383 1.84 -18.77 -42.10
CA THR A 383 0.42 -18.89 -41.74
C THR A 383 -0.12 -17.66 -41.02
N LYS A 384 0.76 -16.77 -40.55
CA LYS A 384 0.42 -15.63 -39.67
C LYS A 384 -0.17 -16.03 -38.32
N GLN A 385 -0.14 -17.31 -37.97
CA GLN A 385 -0.53 -17.79 -36.64
C GLN A 385 0.44 -17.24 -35.58
N GLU A 386 -0.10 -16.71 -34.49
CA GLU A 386 0.69 -16.27 -33.36
C GLU A 386 0.92 -17.40 -32.34
N TYR A 387 2.07 -17.37 -31.68
CA TYR A 387 2.49 -18.34 -30.67
C TYR A 387 3.02 -17.63 -29.43
N TRP A 388 2.72 -18.16 -28.25
CA TRP A 388 3.38 -17.79 -27.01
C TRP A 388 4.60 -18.67 -26.77
N GLN A 389 5.71 -18.06 -26.32
CA GLN A 389 6.89 -18.80 -25.88
C GLN A 389 6.74 -19.25 -24.42
N LEU A 390 6.68 -20.57 -24.19
CA LEU A 390 6.71 -21.19 -22.87
C LEU A 390 8.16 -21.46 -22.49
N ARG A 391 8.80 -20.49 -21.82
CA ARG A 391 10.20 -20.60 -21.38
C ARG A 391 10.50 -21.83 -20.51
N PRO A 392 9.66 -22.21 -19.53
CA PRO A 392 9.92 -23.41 -18.70
C PRO A 392 9.99 -24.71 -19.52
N GLU A 393 9.22 -24.78 -20.60
CA GLU A 393 9.16 -25.94 -21.50
C GLU A 393 10.13 -25.80 -22.69
N ASN A 394 10.80 -24.66 -22.82
CA ASN A 394 11.62 -24.26 -23.96
C ASN A 394 10.91 -24.53 -25.31
N ALA A 395 9.63 -24.16 -25.39
CA ALA A 395 8.77 -24.48 -26.52
C ALA A 395 7.72 -23.39 -26.75
N TYR A 396 6.86 -23.60 -27.75
CA TYR A 396 5.82 -22.65 -28.14
C TYR A 396 4.43 -23.28 -28.11
N VAL A 397 3.39 -22.47 -27.91
CA VAL A 397 1.99 -22.90 -28.03
C VAL A 397 1.18 -21.89 -28.84
N PRO A 398 0.24 -22.34 -29.68
CA PRO A 398 -0.55 -21.46 -30.52
C PRO A 398 -1.53 -20.63 -29.70
N LYS A 399 -1.67 -19.36 -30.07
CA LYS A 399 -2.72 -18.46 -29.55
C LYS A 399 -4.09 -18.79 -30.13
N GLY A 400 -5.14 -18.43 -29.38
CA GLY A 400 -6.53 -18.57 -29.81
C GLY A 400 -7.09 -19.99 -29.75
N GLN A 401 -6.38 -20.91 -29.09
CA GLN A 401 -6.87 -22.25 -28.77
C GLN A 401 -7.59 -22.28 -27.41
N ALA A 402 -8.37 -23.32 -27.17
CA ALA A 402 -9.01 -23.54 -25.86
C ALA A 402 -7.98 -23.79 -24.74
N GLU A 403 -6.84 -24.40 -25.08
CA GLU A 403 -5.69 -24.59 -24.21
C GLU A 403 -4.43 -24.00 -24.87
N PRO A 404 -3.54 -23.32 -24.12
CA PRO A 404 -3.61 -23.08 -22.68
C PRO A 404 -4.72 -22.09 -22.27
N GLN A 405 -5.26 -22.26 -21.07
CA GLN A 405 -6.30 -21.40 -20.51
C GLN A 405 -5.77 -20.00 -20.20
N LEU A 406 -6.55 -18.98 -20.53
CA LEU A 406 -6.33 -17.61 -20.11
C LEU A 406 -7.13 -17.34 -18.84
N LEU A 407 -6.46 -16.81 -17.82
CA LEU A 407 -7.07 -16.55 -16.51
C LEU A 407 -7.01 -15.06 -16.18
N SER A 408 -8.08 -14.57 -15.56
CA SER A 408 -8.11 -13.26 -14.94
C SER A 408 -7.42 -13.29 -13.57
N GLN A 409 -7.20 -12.11 -12.99
CA GLN A 409 -6.72 -12.00 -11.60
C GLN A 409 -7.67 -12.61 -10.55
N TYR A 410 -8.97 -12.71 -10.87
CA TYR A 410 -9.99 -13.15 -9.93
C TYR A 410 -10.19 -14.67 -9.93
N ASP A 411 -9.60 -15.40 -10.88
CA ASP A 411 -9.64 -16.87 -10.95
C ASP A 411 -8.73 -17.51 -9.86
N LEU A 412 -8.89 -17.08 -8.61
CA LEU A 412 -7.99 -17.35 -7.49
C LEU A 412 -7.77 -18.86 -7.27
N ALA A 413 -8.85 -19.65 -7.33
CA ALA A 413 -8.76 -21.10 -7.24
C ALA A 413 -7.88 -21.69 -8.35
N LYS A 414 -8.06 -21.22 -9.60
CA LYS A 414 -7.22 -21.67 -10.73
C LYS A 414 -5.78 -21.16 -10.63
N LEU A 415 -5.56 -20.02 -9.97
CA LEU A 415 -4.26 -19.42 -9.64
C LEU A 415 -3.56 -20.06 -8.42
N GLY A 416 -4.18 -21.08 -7.82
CA GLY A 416 -3.59 -21.91 -6.78
C GLY A 416 -4.00 -21.57 -5.35
N PHE A 417 -4.96 -20.65 -5.15
CA PHE A 417 -5.61 -20.52 -3.84
C PHE A 417 -6.45 -21.75 -3.56
N ARG A 418 -6.37 -22.26 -2.32
CA ARG A 418 -7.17 -23.40 -1.87
C ARG A 418 -7.61 -23.19 -0.42
N THR A 419 -8.70 -23.84 -0.05
CA THR A 419 -9.20 -23.85 1.31
C THR A 419 -8.86 -25.16 2.01
N GLU A 420 -8.55 -25.07 3.30
CA GLU A 420 -8.42 -26.22 4.20
C GLU A 420 -9.11 -25.90 5.53
N THR A 421 -9.73 -26.90 6.17
CA THR A 421 -10.31 -26.73 7.51
C THR A 421 -9.44 -27.47 8.52
N ALA A 422 -9.09 -26.79 9.61
CA ALA A 422 -8.28 -27.32 10.69
C ALA A 422 -9.08 -27.30 11.99
N GLU A 423 -9.21 -28.47 12.61
CA GLU A 423 -9.86 -28.66 13.92
C GLU A 423 -8.83 -29.22 14.91
N PRO A 424 -7.85 -28.40 15.35
CA PRO A 424 -6.76 -28.87 16.18
C PRO A 424 -7.20 -29.10 17.64
N ALA A 425 -6.54 -30.05 18.30
CA ALA A 425 -6.66 -30.24 19.75
C ALA A 425 -5.89 -29.17 20.54
N SER A 426 -4.90 -28.50 19.92
CA SER A 426 -4.12 -27.42 20.52
C SER A 426 -3.61 -26.43 19.47
N PHE A 427 -3.31 -25.20 19.90
CA PHE A 427 -2.61 -24.23 19.06
C PHE A 427 -1.14 -24.59 18.77
N ASP A 428 -0.53 -25.49 19.56
CA ASP A 428 0.83 -25.95 19.35
C ASP A 428 0.87 -27.15 18.38
N TYR A 429 1.31 -26.91 17.15
CA TYR A 429 1.45 -27.95 16.12
C TYR A 429 2.81 -28.63 16.16
N LEU A 430 3.82 -28.01 16.78
CA LEU A 430 5.18 -28.55 16.81
C LEU A 430 5.74 -28.65 18.23
N ASP A 431 5.02 -29.38 19.10
CA ASP A 431 5.31 -29.53 20.53
C ASP A 431 6.62 -30.30 20.84
N GLY A 432 7.25 -30.91 19.83
CA GLY A 432 8.49 -31.68 19.94
C GLY A 432 8.34 -33.05 20.62
N LYS A 433 7.11 -33.46 20.93
CA LYS A 433 6.78 -34.73 21.61
C LYS A 433 5.96 -35.64 20.70
N ASN A 434 4.94 -35.10 20.03
CA ASN A 434 4.01 -35.85 19.20
C ASN A 434 4.25 -35.54 17.72
N GLN A 435 4.27 -36.56 16.86
CA GLN A 435 4.40 -36.32 15.41
C GLN A 435 3.29 -35.37 14.91
N PRO A 436 3.63 -34.36 14.09
CA PRO A 436 2.66 -33.37 13.61
C PRO A 436 1.77 -33.96 12.51
N THR A 437 0.71 -34.64 12.93
CA THR A 437 -0.27 -35.32 12.07
C THR A 437 -1.38 -34.39 11.59
N GLY A 438 -2.33 -34.91 10.82
CA GLY A 438 -3.52 -34.18 10.37
C GLY A 438 -3.17 -32.98 9.48
N PHE A 439 -3.65 -31.80 9.88
CA PHE A 439 -3.48 -30.57 9.12
C PHE A 439 -2.01 -30.26 8.78
N PHE A 440 -1.09 -30.35 9.74
CA PHE A 440 0.32 -30.05 9.49
C PHE A 440 0.95 -31.03 8.48
N ARG A 441 0.65 -32.33 8.59
CA ARG A 441 1.09 -33.33 7.62
C ARG A 441 0.61 -32.99 6.20
N ASN A 442 -0.63 -32.53 6.04
CA ASN A 442 -1.19 -32.16 4.74
C ASN A 442 -0.48 -30.95 4.12
N LEU A 443 -0.01 -30.00 4.94
CA LEU A 443 0.83 -28.89 4.47
C LEU A 443 2.18 -29.40 3.93
N ILE A 444 2.84 -30.31 4.65
CA ILE A 444 4.10 -30.91 4.19
C ILE A 444 3.90 -31.73 2.91
N ASP A 445 2.78 -32.44 2.79
CA ASP A 445 2.43 -33.17 1.57
C ASP A 445 2.20 -32.22 0.38
N SER A 446 1.51 -31.09 0.60
CA SER A 446 1.33 -30.07 -0.43
C SER A 446 2.67 -29.50 -0.92
N LEU A 447 3.62 -29.29 0.00
CA LEU A 447 4.99 -28.88 -0.34
C LEU A 447 5.77 -29.98 -1.06
N TYR A 448 5.56 -31.25 -0.68
CA TYR A 448 6.14 -32.40 -1.37
C TYR A 448 5.67 -32.47 -2.83
N GLN A 449 4.36 -32.33 -3.09
CA GLN A 449 3.81 -32.32 -4.44
C GLN A 449 4.41 -31.17 -5.27
N ALA A 450 4.48 -29.96 -4.71
CA ALA A 450 5.11 -28.82 -5.38
C ALA A 450 6.60 -29.06 -5.69
N ALA A 451 7.32 -29.77 -4.82
CA ALA A 451 8.72 -30.15 -5.04
C ALA A 451 8.90 -31.27 -6.07
N ILE A 452 7.93 -32.18 -6.24
CA ILE A 452 7.93 -33.15 -7.34
C ILE A 452 7.81 -32.42 -8.69
N ASP A 453 6.98 -31.40 -8.74
CA ASP A 453 6.71 -30.59 -9.94
C ASP A 453 7.79 -29.53 -10.23
N ASP A 454 8.85 -29.45 -9.42
CA ASP A 454 9.96 -28.52 -9.64
C ASP A 454 10.99 -29.08 -10.64
N THR A 455 11.25 -28.35 -11.73
CA THR A 455 12.24 -28.74 -12.75
C THR A 455 13.65 -28.23 -12.47
N ARG A 456 13.84 -27.32 -11.52
CA ARG A 456 15.13 -26.69 -11.30
C ARG A 456 16.12 -27.74 -10.81
N THR A 457 17.23 -27.92 -11.54
CA THR A 457 18.26 -28.91 -11.18
C THR A 457 18.82 -28.67 -9.77
N SER A 458 18.92 -27.40 -9.35
CA SER A 458 19.31 -27.00 -8.00
C SER A 458 18.36 -27.49 -6.90
N HIS A 459 17.13 -27.85 -7.25
CA HIS A 459 16.05 -28.24 -6.33
C HIS A 459 15.75 -29.74 -6.35
N ALA A 460 16.49 -30.54 -7.12
CA ALA A 460 16.23 -31.96 -7.33
C ALA A 460 16.18 -32.80 -6.02
N LEU A 461 16.89 -32.36 -4.97
CA LEU A 461 16.92 -33.03 -3.66
C LEU A 461 15.77 -32.64 -2.73
N VAL A 462 15.04 -31.56 -3.03
CA VAL A 462 14.03 -31.02 -2.10
C VAL A 462 12.88 -31.99 -1.88
N LYS A 463 12.38 -32.64 -2.95
CA LYS A 463 11.32 -33.66 -2.84
C LYS A 463 11.69 -34.82 -1.92
N HIS A 464 12.96 -35.25 -1.93
CA HIS A 464 13.44 -36.32 -1.06
C HIS A 464 13.46 -35.89 0.40
N ASN A 465 13.73 -34.61 0.67
CA ASN A 465 13.65 -34.07 2.02
C ASN A 465 12.20 -34.08 2.54
N TYR A 466 11.22 -33.61 1.76
CA TYR A 466 9.82 -33.65 2.19
C TYR A 466 9.29 -35.09 2.33
N GLN A 467 9.62 -36.00 1.40
CA GLN A 467 9.27 -37.42 1.53
C GLN A 467 9.77 -37.99 2.87
N ARG A 468 11.03 -37.74 3.22
CA ARG A 468 11.61 -38.19 4.49
C ARG A 468 10.86 -37.64 5.71
N LEU A 469 10.39 -36.39 5.65
CA LEU A 469 9.61 -35.79 6.74
C LEU A 469 8.21 -36.43 6.85
N LEU A 470 7.57 -36.74 5.73
CA LEU A 470 6.30 -37.47 5.68
C LEU A 470 6.47 -38.89 6.25
N ASP A 471 7.49 -39.63 5.82
CA ASP A 471 7.78 -40.97 6.31
C ASP A 471 8.01 -40.99 7.83
N LYS A 472 8.65 -39.96 8.38
CA LYS A 472 8.82 -39.80 9.83
C LYS A 472 7.50 -39.55 10.56
N ILE A 473 6.61 -38.72 10.00
CA ILE A 473 5.27 -38.52 10.56
C ILE A 473 4.50 -39.83 10.54
N ASP A 474 4.45 -40.48 9.38
CA ASP A 474 3.61 -41.65 9.12
C ASP A 474 4.12 -42.91 9.85
N SER A 475 5.42 -43.00 10.14
CA SER A 475 6.00 -44.07 10.97
C SER A 475 5.78 -43.89 12.48
N GLY A 476 5.32 -42.71 12.92
CA GLY A 476 5.11 -42.43 14.34
C GLY A 476 6.40 -42.33 15.16
N SER A 477 7.53 -41.94 14.53
CA SER A 477 8.85 -41.86 15.18
C SER A 477 8.82 -41.08 16.50
N ASP A 478 9.40 -41.65 17.55
CA ASP A 478 9.33 -41.15 18.93
C ASP A 478 10.15 -39.88 19.20
N ARG A 479 10.93 -39.40 18.21
CA ARG A 479 11.62 -38.10 18.26
C ARG A 479 11.57 -37.40 16.92
N TYR A 480 11.24 -36.11 16.93
CA TYR A 480 11.44 -35.20 15.80
C TYR A 480 11.89 -33.82 16.28
N SER A 481 12.43 -33.02 15.37
CA SER A 481 12.88 -31.66 15.66
C SER A 481 11.85 -30.65 15.16
N PRO A 482 11.18 -29.88 16.05
CA PRO A 482 10.26 -28.81 15.64
C PRO A 482 10.87 -27.85 14.62
N MET A 483 12.15 -27.48 14.82
CA MET A 483 12.87 -26.57 13.94
C MET A 483 13.08 -27.14 12.53
N GLU A 484 13.24 -28.46 12.40
CA GLU A 484 13.37 -29.12 11.09
C GLU A 484 12.09 -28.96 10.27
N TYR A 485 10.92 -29.20 10.89
CA TYR A 485 9.62 -29.10 10.23
C TYR A 485 9.20 -27.65 9.99
N TRP A 486 9.49 -26.76 10.94
CA TRP A 486 9.26 -25.33 10.76
C TRP A 486 10.03 -24.77 9.56
N ARG A 487 11.33 -25.11 9.43
CA ARG A 487 12.14 -24.70 8.27
C ARG A 487 11.64 -25.30 6.96
N ALA A 488 11.13 -26.54 6.99
CA ALA A 488 10.55 -27.17 5.82
C ALA A 488 9.28 -26.45 5.37
N LEU A 489 8.41 -26.06 6.31
CA LEU A 489 7.19 -25.31 6.03
C LEU A 489 7.48 -23.94 5.41
N HIS A 490 8.47 -23.23 5.94
CA HIS A 490 8.83 -21.87 5.52
C HIS A 490 9.93 -21.81 4.47
N ASN A 491 9.96 -22.78 3.56
CA ASN A 491 10.90 -22.77 2.44
C ASN A 491 10.53 -21.64 1.44
N PRO A 492 11.39 -20.62 1.23
CA PRO A 492 11.07 -19.47 0.38
C PRO A 492 10.72 -19.85 -1.07
N ASP A 493 11.34 -20.92 -1.60
CA ASP A 493 11.12 -21.40 -2.97
C ASP A 493 9.73 -21.96 -3.22
N TYR A 494 9.03 -22.38 -2.16
CA TYR A 494 7.69 -22.97 -2.22
C TYR A 494 6.68 -22.18 -1.39
N ARG A 495 7.02 -20.96 -0.97
CA ARG A 495 6.17 -20.14 -0.09
C ARG A 495 4.76 -19.93 -0.63
N ASP A 496 4.59 -19.88 -1.95
CA ASP A 496 3.28 -19.73 -2.60
C ASP A 496 2.31 -20.85 -2.22
N VAL A 497 2.80 -22.08 -1.99
CA VAL A 497 1.99 -23.21 -1.52
C VAL A 497 1.32 -22.86 -0.19
N ILE A 498 2.09 -22.33 0.76
CA ILE A 498 1.61 -21.97 2.10
C ILE A 498 0.79 -20.68 2.06
N GLN A 499 1.32 -19.63 1.43
CA GLN A 499 0.70 -18.30 1.42
C GLN A 499 -0.62 -18.26 0.63
N LYS A 500 -0.87 -19.20 -0.28
CA LYS A 500 -2.16 -19.38 -0.98
C LYS A 500 -3.09 -20.40 -0.31
N THR A 501 -2.67 -21.02 0.79
CA THR A 501 -3.56 -21.86 1.62
C THR A 501 -4.37 -20.96 2.53
N ILE A 502 -5.69 -20.99 2.38
CA ILE A 502 -6.66 -20.28 3.22
C ILE A 502 -7.21 -21.29 4.21
N VAL A 503 -7.09 -21.02 5.51
CA VAL A 503 -7.38 -22.06 6.52
C VAL A 503 -8.48 -21.61 7.46
N LYS A 504 -9.53 -22.41 7.57
CA LYS A 504 -10.53 -22.24 8.62
C LYS A 504 -9.94 -22.80 9.90
N HIS A 505 -9.61 -21.92 10.84
CA HIS A 505 -8.89 -22.28 12.06
C HIS A 505 -9.46 -21.52 13.28
N PRO A 506 -9.49 -22.15 14.47
CA PRO A 506 -9.73 -21.46 15.74
C PRO A 506 -8.84 -20.22 15.92
N SER A 507 -9.36 -19.10 16.41
CA SER A 507 -8.55 -17.90 16.63
C SER A 507 -8.02 -17.84 18.06
N ASP A 508 -6.71 -17.65 18.21
CA ASP A 508 -6.05 -17.39 19.50
C ASP A 508 -6.52 -16.09 20.16
N TRP A 509 -7.10 -15.16 19.39
CA TRP A 509 -7.76 -13.96 19.90
C TRP A 509 -9.16 -14.19 20.49
N TYR A 510 -9.74 -15.38 20.28
CA TYR A 510 -11.05 -15.77 20.80
C TYR A 510 -10.98 -16.53 22.12
N PHE A 511 -10.09 -17.52 22.23
CA PHE A 511 -10.04 -18.42 23.38
C PHE A 511 -9.23 -17.86 24.55
N LYS A 512 -9.72 -18.06 25.76
CA LYS A 512 -9.10 -17.64 27.03
C LYS A 512 -8.33 -18.80 27.67
N LYS A 513 -7.49 -18.50 28.67
CA LYS A 513 -6.57 -19.50 29.26
C LYS A 513 -7.25 -20.76 29.82
N GLY A 514 -8.54 -20.70 30.16
CA GLY A 514 -9.32 -21.82 30.69
C GLY A 514 -9.89 -22.75 29.61
N ASP A 515 -9.84 -22.36 28.34
CA ASP A 515 -10.43 -23.13 27.26
C ASP A 515 -9.59 -24.36 26.90
N ALA A 516 -10.26 -25.41 26.43
CA ALA A 516 -9.66 -26.72 26.20
C ALA A 516 -8.46 -26.69 25.24
N ILE A 517 -8.52 -25.85 24.19
CA ILE A 517 -7.47 -25.74 23.16
C ILE A 517 -6.13 -25.21 23.71
N TRP A 518 -6.17 -24.42 24.79
CA TRP A 518 -4.98 -23.90 25.46
C TRP A 518 -4.38 -24.89 26.47
N GLN A 519 -5.17 -25.84 26.96
CA GLN A 519 -4.74 -26.73 28.06
C GLN A 519 -3.54 -27.62 27.71
N PRO A 520 -3.42 -28.22 26.51
CA PRO A 520 -2.25 -29.05 26.18
C PRO A 520 -0.93 -28.28 26.32
N PHE A 521 -0.87 -27.07 25.76
CA PHE A 521 0.29 -26.17 25.86
C PHE A 521 0.56 -25.74 27.32
N LEU A 522 -0.45 -25.20 28.01
CA LEU A 522 -0.28 -24.69 29.37
C LEU A 522 0.07 -25.80 30.38
N ASN A 523 -0.46 -27.00 30.21
CA ASN A 523 -0.14 -28.13 31.09
C ASN A 523 1.25 -28.70 30.83
N ALA A 524 1.76 -28.64 29.59
CA ALA A 524 3.14 -29.00 29.30
C ALA A 524 4.12 -28.09 30.06
N LEU A 525 3.83 -26.79 30.12
CA LEU A 525 4.65 -25.82 30.87
C LEU A 525 4.58 -26.01 32.39
N LYS A 526 3.46 -26.52 32.93
CA LYS A 526 3.27 -26.68 34.38
C LYS A 526 4.39 -27.48 35.06
N LYS A 527 4.91 -28.50 34.38
CA LYS A 527 5.92 -29.41 34.93
C LYS A 527 7.33 -28.87 34.74
N ASP A 528 7.62 -28.37 33.53
CA ASP A 528 8.99 -28.13 33.08
C ASP A 528 9.37 -26.63 33.16
N ALA A 529 8.39 -25.72 33.22
CA ALA A 529 8.57 -24.28 33.14
C ALA A 529 7.38 -23.49 33.76
N PRO A 530 7.18 -23.53 35.09
CA PRO A 530 6.00 -22.93 35.74
C PRO A 530 5.92 -21.40 35.60
N GLU A 531 7.06 -20.71 35.50
CA GLU A 531 7.13 -19.26 35.24
C GLU A 531 6.58 -18.93 33.84
N TRP A 532 6.99 -19.70 32.83
CA TRP A 532 6.47 -19.61 31.46
C TRP A 532 4.96 -19.84 31.41
N LYS A 533 4.46 -20.84 32.16
CA LYS A 533 3.02 -21.08 32.25
C LYS A 533 2.28 -19.83 32.74
N LYS A 534 2.73 -19.25 33.85
CA LYS A 534 2.08 -18.07 34.44
C LYS A 534 2.09 -16.88 33.49
N TYR A 535 3.23 -16.62 32.85
CA TYR A 535 3.33 -15.57 31.83
C TYR A 535 2.32 -15.81 30.70
N SER A 536 2.26 -17.03 30.14
CA SER A 536 1.35 -17.37 29.05
C SER A 536 -0.12 -17.21 29.45
N GLU A 537 -0.50 -17.64 30.64
CA GLU A 537 -1.86 -17.47 31.18
C GLU A 537 -2.26 -15.98 31.26
N ASP A 538 -1.38 -15.13 31.80
CA ASP A 538 -1.63 -13.69 31.92
C ASP A 538 -1.63 -12.99 30.55
N PHE A 539 -0.80 -13.45 29.60
CA PHE A 539 -0.75 -12.93 28.23
C PHE A 539 -2.05 -13.26 27.48
N ILE A 540 -2.48 -14.51 27.50
CA ILE A 540 -3.71 -14.96 26.83
C ILE A 540 -4.92 -14.15 27.33
N ASP A 541 -5.08 -13.99 28.64
CA ASP A 541 -6.21 -13.25 29.21
C ASP A 541 -6.21 -11.76 28.83
N LYS A 542 -5.04 -11.11 28.74
CA LYS A 542 -4.92 -9.71 28.33
C LYS A 542 -5.13 -9.51 26.84
N MET A 543 -4.90 -10.54 26.03
CA MET A 543 -4.87 -10.44 24.57
C MET A 543 -6.13 -10.98 23.90
N ALA A 544 -6.89 -11.86 24.53
CA ALA A 544 -8.20 -12.28 24.04
C ALA A 544 -9.16 -11.07 23.98
N TRP A 545 -9.78 -10.84 22.81
CA TRP A 545 -10.66 -9.68 22.58
C TRP A 545 -11.88 -10.00 21.72
N MET A 546 -11.86 -11.06 20.91
CA MET A 546 -12.92 -11.30 19.93
C MET A 546 -14.30 -11.52 20.56
N GLN A 547 -14.37 -12.15 21.73
CA GLN A 547 -15.64 -12.35 22.45
C GLN A 547 -16.29 -11.03 22.89
N ASP A 548 -15.52 -9.95 22.99
CA ASP A 548 -16.01 -8.63 23.40
C ASP A 548 -16.55 -7.82 22.20
N VAL A 549 -16.37 -8.31 20.97
CA VAL A 549 -16.90 -7.68 19.76
C VAL A 549 -18.33 -8.15 19.53
N THR A 550 -19.29 -7.31 19.91
CA THR A 550 -20.72 -7.63 19.85
C THR A 550 -21.43 -7.10 18.60
N SER A 551 -20.81 -6.17 17.87
CA SER A 551 -21.36 -5.58 16.63
C SER A 551 -21.22 -6.49 15.42
N GLU A 552 -20.30 -7.45 15.46
CA GLU A 552 -19.96 -8.36 14.37
C GLU A 552 -20.14 -9.82 14.81
N LYS A 553 -20.47 -10.70 13.87
CA LYS A 553 -20.63 -12.14 14.15
C LYS A 553 -19.29 -12.87 14.05
N LEU A 554 -18.34 -12.51 14.91
CA LEU A 554 -17.04 -13.18 14.96
C LEU A 554 -17.16 -14.50 15.73
N GLY A 555 -17.02 -15.61 15.01
CA GLY A 555 -17.03 -16.96 15.59
C GLY A 555 -15.67 -17.39 16.16
N PRO A 556 -15.62 -18.55 16.84
CA PRO A 556 -14.37 -19.11 17.36
C PRO A 556 -13.38 -19.50 16.25
N SER A 557 -13.89 -19.91 15.09
CA SER A 557 -13.12 -20.31 13.92
C SER A 557 -13.48 -19.46 12.72
N LEU A 558 -12.47 -18.98 12.01
CA LEU A 558 -12.58 -18.11 10.83
C LEU A 558 -11.59 -18.57 9.76
N TRP A 559 -11.84 -18.15 8.52
CA TRP A 559 -10.87 -18.27 7.45
C TRP A 559 -9.72 -17.30 7.67
N HIS A 560 -8.50 -17.81 7.70
CA HIS A 560 -7.26 -17.05 7.76
C HIS A 560 -6.60 -17.07 6.39
N MET A 561 -6.21 -15.88 5.92
CA MET A 561 -5.59 -15.68 4.61
C MET A 561 -4.30 -14.92 4.82
N HIS A 562 -3.23 -15.29 4.12
CA HIS A 562 -2.00 -14.50 4.18
C HIS A 562 -2.29 -13.06 3.71
N PRO A 563 -2.10 -12.02 4.56
CA PRO A 563 -2.59 -10.67 4.27
C PRO A 563 -2.07 -10.10 2.95
N LEU A 564 -0.75 -10.16 2.74
CA LEU A 564 -0.13 -9.64 1.51
C LEU A 564 -0.45 -10.48 0.27
N LYS A 565 -0.41 -11.82 0.37
CA LYS A 565 -0.65 -12.70 -0.78
C LYS A 565 -2.09 -12.58 -1.30
N PHE A 566 -3.05 -12.60 -0.37
CA PHE A 566 -4.47 -12.51 -0.70
C PHE A 566 -4.83 -11.14 -1.26
N LEU A 567 -4.57 -10.04 -0.53
CA LEU A 567 -4.97 -8.71 -1.00
C LEU A 567 -4.27 -8.31 -2.30
N ALA A 568 -3.01 -8.71 -2.51
CA ALA A 568 -2.31 -8.46 -3.77
C ALA A 568 -2.98 -9.12 -4.98
N SER A 569 -3.58 -10.31 -4.81
CA SER A 569 -4.32 -10.96 -5.89
C SER A 569 -5.60 -10.22 -6.27
N LEU A 570 -6.11 -9.40 -5.36
CA LEU A 570 -7.28 -8.54 -5.55
C LEU A 570 -6.93 -7.12 -5.98
N ILE A 571 -5.65 -6.73 -5.93
CA ILE A 571 -5.21 -5.45 -6.49
C ILE A 571 -5.62 -5.48 -7.95
N GLN A 572 -6.55 -4.60 -8.30
CA GLN A 572 -6.80 -4.32 -9.70
C GLN A 572 -5.48 -3.83 -10.28
N THR A 573 -4.82 -4.70 -11.04
CA THR A 573 -3.93 -4.27 -12.11
C THR A 573 -4.83 -3.64 -13.18
N ASN A 574 -5.53 -2.56 -12.79
CA ASN A 574 -5.80 -1.49 -13.70
C ASN A 574 -4.45 -1.22 -14.33
N VAL A 575 -4.32 -1.53 -15.62
CA VAL A 575 -3.34 -0.99 -16.56
C VAL A 575 -2.29 -0.21 -15.81
N ASN A 576 -1.10 -0.79 -15.55
CA ASN A 576 -0.05 -0.26 -14.66
C ASN A 576 -0.31 1.20 -14.24
N ILE A 577 -0.72 1.46 -12.99
CA ILE A 577 -1.15 2.80 -12.55
C ILE A 577 -0.14 3.89 -12.92
N ARG A 578 1.15 3.56 -13.03
CA ARG A 578 2.19 4.46 -13.56
C ARG A 578 1.92 4.90 -15.00
N ILE A 579 1.52 3.97 -15.86
CA ILE A 579 1.08 4.23 -17.24
C ILE A 579 -0.22 5.03 -17.26
N LEU A 580 -1.20 4.75 -16.39
CA LEU A 580 -2.41 5.58 -16.33
C LEU A 580 -2.13 7.02 -15.89
N ARG A 581 -1.21 7.22 -14.93
CA ARG A 581 -0.72 8.54 -14.54
C ARG A 581 -0.04 9.24 -15.71
N LEU A 582 0.81 8.52 -16.45
CA LEU A 582 1.44 9.04 -17.66
C LEU A 582 0.42 9.45 -18.72
N ARG A 583 -0.58 8.59 -19.01
CA ARG A 583 -1.67 8.88 -19.94
C ARG A 583 -2.47 10.11 -19.53
N ALA A 584 -2.85 10.20 -18.25
CA ALA A 584 -3.54 11.38 -17.71
C ALA A 584 -2.69 12.65 -17.86
N PHE A 585 -1.37 12.55 -17.66
CA PHE A 585 -0.44 13.65 -17.83
C PHE A 585 -0.29 14.10 -19.29
N LEU A 586 -0.23 13.17 -20.25
CA LEU A 586 -0.26 13.47 -21.69
C LEU A 586 -1.53 14.24 -22.05
N ARG A 587 -2.70 13.78 -21.58
CA ARG A 587 -3.98 14.47 -21.81
C ARG A 587 -4.02 15.85 -21.17
N MET A 588 -3.40 16.01 -19.99
CA MET A 588 -3.28 17.30 -19.33
C MET A 588 -2.44 18.30 -20.16
N ILE A 589 -1.33 17.88 -20.77
CA ILE A 589 -0.49 18.76 -21.60
C ILE A 589 -1.31 19.37 -22.75
N ARG A 590 -2.19 18.59 -23.39
CA ARG A 590 -3.07 19.04 -24.48
C ARG A 590 -4.01 20.19 -24.09
N ILE A 591 -4.30 20.37 -22.80
CA ILE A 591 -5.09 21.51 -22.31
C ILE A 591 -4.35 22.82 -22.55
N GLY A 592 -3.07 22.86 -22.16
CA GLY A 592 -2.25 24.05 -22.31
C GLY A 592 -2.01 24.39 -23.77
N GLU A 593 -1.87 23.37 -24.62
CA GLU A 593 -1.67 23.53 -26.06
C GLU A 593 -2.96 23.82 -26.85
N GLY A 594 -4.14 23.75 -26.21
CA GLY A 594 -5.42 24.00 -26.88
C GLY A 594 -5.86 22.90 -27.85
N THR A 595 -5.40 21.66 -27.64
CA THR A 595 -5.52 20.51 -28.58
C THR A 595 -6.29 19.33 -27.97
N ILE A 596 -7.21 19.60 -27.04
CA ILE A 596 -7.94 18.57 -26.27
C ILE A 596 -8.82 17.68 -27.16
N GLN A 597 -9.36 18.24 -28.25
CA GLN A 597 -10.23 17.53 -29.18
C GLN A 597 -9.44 16.60 -30.12
N GLU A 598 -10.13 15.69 -30.80
CA GLU A 598 -9.51 14.72 -31.73
C GLU A 598 -8.75 15.41 -32.87
N ASP A 599 -9.28 16.50 -33.38
CA ASP A 599 -8.61 17.32 -34.40
C ASP A 599 -7.37 18.05 -33.85
N GLY A 600 -7.12 18.01 -32.54
CA GLY A 600 -5.90 18.44 -31.88
C GLY A 600 -4.64 17.82 -32.49
N TYR A 601 -4.69 16.53 -32.85
CA TYR A 601 -3.58 15.82 -33.47
C TYR A 601 -3.17 16.34 -34.86
N ARG A 602 -4.06 17.12 -35.50
CA ARG A 602 -3.78 17.77 -36.79
C ARG A 602 -3.65 19.29 -36.70
N THR A 603 -3.64 19.86 -35.49
CA THR A 603 -3.66 21.31 -35.27
C THR A 603 -2.27 21.92 -35.38
N MET A 604 -2.13 23.03 -36.09
CA MET A 604 -0.92 23.85 -36.20
C MET A 604 -1.07 25.13 -35.36
N PHE A 605 0.03 25.83 -35.11
CA PHE A 605 0.12 27.03 -34.22
C PHE A 605 -1.01 28.07 -34.36
N THR A 606 -1.56 28.28 -35.56
CA THR A 606 -2.65 29.23 -35.83
C THR A 606 -4.05 28.65 -35.73
N GLY A 607 -4.19 27.39 -35.32
CA GLY A 607 -5.43 26.61 -35.40
C GLY A 607 -5.68 25.96 -36.76
N ALA A 608 -4.86 26.28 -37.78
CA ALA A 608 -4.89 25.63 -39.08
C ALA A 608 -4.67 24.11 -38.96
N LYS A 609 -5.24 23.32 -39.88
CA LYS A 609 -5.19 21.86 -39.82
C LYS A 609 -4.43 21.27 -41.00
N PHE A 610 -3.64 20.22 -40.75
CA PHE A 610 -3.07 19.39 -41.81
C PHE A 610 -3.86 18.08 -41.98
N THR A 611 -3.65 17.38 -43.09
CA THR A 611 -4.36 16.11 -43.40
C THR A 611 -3.43 14.93 -43.62
N ASP A 612 -2.17 15.19 -43.97
CA ASP A 612 -1.14 14.17 -44.20
C ASP A 612 -0.35 13.91 -42.91
N PHE A 613 -0.52 12.71 -42.34
CA PHE A 613 0.20 12.26 -41.15
C PHE A 613 1.51 11.53 -41.48
N SER A 614 1.87 11.32 -42.75
CA SER A 614 3.13 10.64 -43.11
C SER A 614 4.38 11.36 -42.62
N LYS A 615 4.26 12.66 -42.29
CA LYS A 615 5.33 13.52 -41.78
C LYS A 615 4.76 14.71 -41.03
N HIS A 616 5.61 15.34 -40.22
CA HIS A 616 5.31 16.64 -39.64
C HIS A 616 5.13 17.69 -40.76
N PRO A 617 4.10 18.57 -40.72
CA PRO A 617 3.76 19.45 -41.84
C PRO A 617 4.85 20.47 -42.19
N ASN A 618 5.64 20.90 -41.21
CA ASN A 618 6.74 21.87 -41.38
C ASN A 618 6.27 23.20 -42.02
N THR A 619 5.03 23.58 -41.75
CA THR A 619 4.46 24.85 -42.21
C THR A 619 4.79 25.93 -41.19
N ARG A 620 5.42 27.02 -41.64
CA ARG A 620 5.67 28.20 -40.79
C ARG A 620 4.40 29.04 -40.71
N HIS A 621 3.98 29.31 -39.49
CA HIS A 621 2.87 30.21 -39.21
C HIS A 621 3.36 31.37 -38.35
N GLU A 622 2.83 32.56 -38.61
CA GLU A 622 3.11 33.77 -37.83
C GLU A 622 1.82 34.24 -37.15
N ALA A 623 1.89 34.45 -35.84
CA ALA A 623 0.82 35.03 -35.05
C ALA A 623 1.42 35.83 -33.89
N ASN A 624 0.86 37.02 -33.60
CA ASN A 624 1.28 37.89 -32.51
C ASN A 624 2.81 38.17 -32.49
N GLY A 625 3.44 38.30 -33.66
CA GLY A 625 4.88 38.55 -33.79
C GLY A 625 5.79 37.35 -33.53
N VAL A 626 5.22 36.14 -33.38
CA VAL A 626 5.95 34.88 -33.18
C VAL A 626 5.78 33.99 -34.41
N VAL A 627 6.90 33.54 -34.99
CA VAL A 627 6.91 32.54 -36.07
C VAL A 627 7.16 31.16 -35.46
N SER A 628 6.26 30.22 -35.72
CA SER A 628 6.35 28.85 -35.20
C SER A 628 6.04 27.81 -36.27
N THR A 629 6.61 26.61 -36.10
CA THR A 629 6.27 25.42 -36.89
C THR A 629 5.47 24.41 -36.06
N ALA A 630 4.99 24.80 -34.88
CA ALA A 630 4.32 23.91 -33.96
C ALA A 630 3.11 23.22 -34.61
N ALA A 631 3.06 21.89 -34.49
CA ALA A 631 1.96 21.08 -34.98
C ALA A 631 1.68 19.86 -34.10
N GLY A 632 0.46 19.34 -34.22
CA GLY A 632 0.01 18.13 -33.53
C GLY A 632 -0.51 18.37 -32.12
N ALA A 633 -0.92 17.29 -31.46
CA ALA A 633 -1.56 17.32 -30.15
C ALA A 633 -0.66 17.95 -29.07
N TYR A 634 0.65 17.84 -29.21
CA TYR A 634 1.63 18.37 -28.25
C TYR A 634 2.45 19.54 -28.82
N GLN A 635 2.00 20.13 -29.94
CA GLN A 635 2.60 21.30 -30.57
C GLN A 635 4.12 21.17 -30.82
N PHE A 636 4.53 20.03 -31.38
CA PHE A 636 5.93 19.76 -31.71
C PHE A 636 6.46 20.78 -32.72
N LEU A 637 7.64 21.35 -32.45
CA LEU A 637 8.38 22.09 -33.47
C LEU A 637 8.99 21.10 -34.48
N TYR A 638 9.12 21.52 -35.74
CA TYR A 638 9.65 20.64 -36.80
C TYR A 638 11.05 20.09 -36.47
N GLY A 639 11.93 20.93 -35.91
CA GLY A 639 13.27 20.51 -35.48
C GLY A 639 13.24 19.48 -34.36
N THR A 640 12.35 19.66 -33.38
CA THR A 640 12.14 18.72 -32.28
C THR A 640 11.62 17.39 -32.81
N TRP A 641 10.59 17.40 -33.66
CA TRP A 641 10.05 16.18 -34.25
C TRP A 641 11.09 15.41 -35.06
N ARG A 642 11.89 16.11 -35.90
CA ARG A 642 12.95 15.46 -36.69
C ARG A 642 14.02 14.79 -35.80
N ASN A 643 14.27 15.32 -34.59
CA ASN A 643 15.18 14.67 -33.64
C ASN A 643 14.55 13.42 -33.04
N LEU A 644 13.28 13.49 -32.63
CA LEU A 644 12.55 12.33 -32.11
C LEU A 644 12.43 11.23 -33.17
N GLN A 645 12.05 11.59 -34.39
CA GLN A 645 11.92 10.67 -35.52
C GLN A 645 13.21 9.90 -35.79
N ARG A 646 14.37 10.57 -35.74
CA ARG A 646 15.68 9.92 -35.91
C ARG A 646 16.08 9.06 -34.72
N ARG A 647 15.80 9.51 -33.49
CA ARG A 647 16.23 8.83 -32.27
C ARG A 647 15.42 7.58 -31.96
N TYR A 648 14.11 7.63 -32.19
CA TYR A 648 13.17 6.56 -31.84
C TYR A 648 12.56 5.87 -33.08
N SER A 649 13.09 6.17 -34.26
CA SER A 649 12.68 5.55 -35.53
C SER A 649 11.18 5.64 -35.84
N PHE A 650 10.52 6.74 -35.46
CA PHE A 650 9.11 6.95 -35.81
C PHE A 650 8.91 7.00 -37.34
N SER A 651 8.02 6.16 -37.87
CA SER A 651 7.77 6.04 -39.31
C SER A 651 7.05 7.24 -39.92
N ASP A 652 6.23 7.90 -39.11
CA ASP A 652 5.28 8.93 -39.53
C ASP A 652 4.96 9.85 -38.34
N PHE A 653 4.09 10.84 -38.56
CA PHE A 653 3.59 11.76 -37.54
C PHE A 653 2.17 11.41 -37.06
N SER A 654 1.77 10.13 -37.13
CA SER A 654 0.46 9.64 -36.69
C SER A 654 0.15 9.99 -35.23
N GLN A 655 -1.12 9.92 -34.86
CA GLN A 655 -1.58 10.24 -33.51
C GLN A 655 -0.87 9.40 -32.43
N SER A 656 -0.71 8.09 -32.65
CA SER A 656 0.02 7.22 -31.71
C SER A 656 1.49 7.64 -31.59
N ASN A 657 2.18 7.90 -32.71
CA ASN A 657 3.58 8.36 -32.67
C ASN A 657 3.73 9.75 -32.04
N GLN A 658 2.72 10.63 -32.13
CA GLN A 658 2.71 11.88 -31.38
C GLN A 658 2.62 11.64 -29.87
N ASP A 659 1.79 10.71 -29.41
CA ASP A 659 1.70 10.34 -28.00
C ASP A 659 3.03 9.79 -27.48
N LEU A 660 3.65 8.85 -28.20
CA LEU A 660 4.97 8.29 -27.86
C LEU A 660 6.07 9.36 -27.89
N GLY A 661 6.03 10.25 -28.88
CA GLY A 661 6.94 11.40 -28.95
C GLY A 661 6.83 12.33 -27.75
N CYS A 662 5.63 12.50 -27.19
CA CYS A 662 5.42 13.28 -25.97
C CYS A 662 6.09 12.61 -24.76
N ILE A 663 5.96 11.28 -24.61
CA ILE A 663 6.65 10.51 -23.56
C ILE A 663 8.16 10.71 -23.64
N ALA A 664 8.72 10.68 -24.85
CA ALA A 664 10.15 10.91 -25.06
C ALA A 664 10.62 12.30 -24.59
N LEU A 665 9.78 13.34 -24.78
CA LEU A 665 10.07 14.68 -24.30
C LEU A 665 9.98 14.78 -22.78
N ILE A 666 8.98 14.14 -22.15
CA ILE A 666 8.85 14.04 -20.69
C ILE A 666 10.10 13.37 -20.09
N ALA A 667 10.54 12.26 -20.68
CA ALA A 667 11.77 11.56 -20.29
C ALA A 667 13.01 12.45 -20.47
N GLY A 668 13.13 13.17 -21.58
CA GLY A 668 14.21 14.13 -21.83
C GLY A 668 14.28 15.27 -20.79
N ARG A 669 13.16 15.58 -20.13
CA ARG A 669 13.09 16.53 -19.00
C ARG A 669 13.30 15.89 -17.63
N LYS A 670 13.62 14.59 -17.58
CA LYS A 670 13.74 13.79 -16.34
C LYS A 670 12.46 13.78 -15.49
N ALA A 671 11.31 13.98 -16.13
CA ALA A 671 10.02 14.09 -15.46
C ALA A 671 9.25 12.76 -15.43
N LEU A 672 9.73 11.72 -16.14
CA LEU A 672 9.00 10.46 -16.30
C LEU A 672 8.72 9.79 -14.95
N ASP A 673 9.73 9.65 -14.09
CA ASP A 673 9.57 9.11 -12.74
C ASP A 673 8.60 9.95 -11.88
N ALA A 674 8.72 11.28 -11.93
CA ALA A 674 7.84 12.18 -11.19
C ALA A 674 6.37 11.99 -11.60
N VAL A 675 6.08 11.81 -12.90
CA VAL A 675 4.73 11.51 -13.37
C VAL A 675 4.27 10.13 -12.86
N MET A 676 5.10 9.11 -13.04
CA MET A 676 4.77 7.73 -12.65
C MET A 676 4.56 7.55 -11.15
N GLN A 677 5.22 8.35 -10.32
CA GLN A 677 5.08 8.39 -8.86
C GLN A 677 4.01 9.37 -8.34
N ASP A 678 3.17 9.94 -9.21
CA ASP A 678 2.12 10.92 -8.85
C ASP A 678 2.64 12.26 -8.31
N LYS A 679 3.92 12.58 -8.54
CA LYS A 679 4.53 13.86 -8.17
C LYS A 679 4.25 14.90 -9.26
N ILE A 680 2.98 15.11 -9.60
CA ILE A 680 2.57 15.88 -10.79
C ILE A 680 2.99 17.34 -10.74
N SER A 681 3.02 17.96 -9.56
CA SER A 681 3.55 19.32 -9.43
C SER A 681 5.04 19.42 -9.75
N GLU A 682 5.82 18.40 -9.42
CA GLU A 682 7.24 18.30 -9.77
C GLU A 682 7.39 18.05 -11.28
N ALA A 683 6.61 17.13 -11.84
CA ALA A 683 6.59 16.86 -13.27
C ALA A 683 6.26 18.12 -14.11
N ILE A 684 5.23 18.88 -13.72
CA ILE A 684 4.89 20.16 -14.36
C ILE A 684 6.09 21.11 -14.31
N HIS A 685 6.74 21.21 -13.15
CA HIS A 685 7.90 22.07 -12.99
C HIS A 685 9.03 21.66 -13.94
N LEU A 686 9.38 20.38 -14.00
CA LEU A 686 10.43 19.86 -14.88
C LEU A 686 10.10 20.06 -16.37
N CYS A 687 8.83 19.89 -16.75
CA CYS A 687 8.36 20.00 -18.13
C CYS A 687 8.09 21.43 -18.62
N ARG A 688 8.05 22.45 -17.74
CA ARG A 688 7.66 23.84 -18.08
C ARG A 688 8.49 24.53 -19.15
N ILE A 689 9.71 24.04 -19.38
CA ILE A 689 10.63 24.56 -20.38
C ILE A 689 10.42 23.93 -21.77
N GLU A 690 9.71 22.79 -21.83
CA GLU A 690 9.34 22.11 -23.07
C GLU A 690 8.04 22.67 -23.64
N TRP A 691 6.99 22.71 -22.81
CA TRP A 691 5.68 23.23 -23.21
C TRP A 691 5.48 24.62 -22.62
N ALA A 692 5.41 25.61 -23.51
CA ALA A 692 5.32 27.00 -23.12
C ALA A 692 4.02 27.33 -22.37
N SER A 693 2.98 26.50 -22.56
CA SER A 693 1.69 26.61 -21.90
C SER A 693 1.69 26.15 -20.43
N LEU A 694 2.71 25.42 -19.97
CA LEU A 694 2.73 24.91 -18.60
C LEU A 694 3.05 26.01 -17.57
N PRO A 695 2.47 25.96 -16.36
CA PRO A 695 2.70 26.96 -15.31
C PRO A 695 4.18 27.13 -14.97
N GLY A 696 4.64 28.38 -14.96
CA GLY A 696 6.02 28.73 -14.64
C GLY A 696 7.00 28.61 -15.82
N SER A 697 6.49 28.40 -17.04
CA SER A 697 7.27 28.48 -18.28
C SER A 697 8.00 29.82 -18.39
N PRO A 698 9.29 29.84 -18.77
CA PRO A 698 10.07 31.07 -18.93
C PRO A 698 9.85 31.78 -20.27
N HIS A 699 9.06 31.20 -21.19
CA HIS A 699 8.96 31.65 -22.59
C HIS A 699 8.13 32.93 -22.80
N GLY A 700 7.64 33.56 -21.73
CA GLY A 700 6.87 34.81 -21.79
C GLY A 700 5.49 34.68 -22.44
N GLN A 701 5.05 33.47 -22.77
CA GLN A 701 3.73 33.16 -23.33
C GLN A 701 2.70 32.92 -22.21
N PRO A 702 1.38 33.07 -22.49
CA PRO A 702 0.33 32.76 -21.53
C PRO A 702 0.45 31.30 -21.05
N THR A 703 0.41 31.10 -19.72
CA THR A 703 0.46 29.77 -19.11
C THR A 703 -0.91 29.38 -18.57
N ALA A 704 -1.18 28.08 -18.57
CA ALA A 704 -2.38 27.51 -17.99
C ALA A 704 -2.43 27.75 -16.46
N ASN A 705 -3.64 27.85 -15.91
CA ASN A 705 -3.80 27.97 -14.46
C ASN A 705 -3.41 26.64 -13.78
N LYS A 706 -2.42 26.69 -12.88
CA LYS A 706 -1.89 25.50 -12.18
C LYS A 706 -2.98 24.70 -11.45
N LYS A 707 -3.95 25.36 -10.81
CA LYS A 707 -5.03 24.68 -10.09
C LYS A 707 -5.94 23.93 -11.07
N MET A 708 -6.34 24.59 -12.16
CA MET A 708 -7.21 24.00 -13.18
C MET A 708 -6.57 22.77 -13.84
N ILE A 709 -5.28 22.82 -14.21
CA ILE A 709 -4.64 21.66 -14.86
C ILE A 709 -4.46 20.49 -13.90
N MET A 710 -4.22 20.74 -12.60
CA MET A 710 -4.16 19.68 -11.59
C MET A 710 -5.54 19.03 -11.40
N GLU A 711 -6.61 19.82 -11.30
CA GLU A 711 -7.98 19.29 -11.24
C GLU A 711 -8.32 18.46 -12.49
N LYS A 712 -7.90 18.91 -13.67
CA LYS A 712 -8.11 18.18 -14.91
C LYS A 712 -7.28 16.91 -15.02
N TYR A 713 -6.05 16.89 -14.50
CA TYR A 713 -5.25 15.68 -14.38
C TYR A 713 -5.99 14.61 -13.56
N GLU A 714 -6.54 14.98 -12.40
CA GLU A 714 -7.30 14.03 -11.55
C GLU A 714 -8.53 13.47 -12.27
N VAL A 715 -9.26 14.32 -13.00
CA VAL A 715 -10.38 13.89 -13.84
C VAL A 715 -9.92 12.91 -14.92
N TYR A 716 -8.85 13.23 -15.64
CA TYR A 716 -8.32 12.33 -16.67
C TYR A 716 -7.79 11.04 -16.08
N LEU A 717 -7.12 11.06 -14.93
CA LEU A 717 -6.68 9.84 -14.25
C LEU A 717 -7.87 8.94 -13.87
N ALA A 718 -8.97 9.53 -13.39
CA ALA A 718 -10.20 8.79 -13.12
C ALA A 718 -10.81 8.20 -14.41
N GLU A 719 -10.81 8.95 -15.52
CA GLU A 719 -11.29 8.46 -16.81
C GLU A 719 -10.41 7.34 -17.39
N GLU A 720 -9.08 7.49 -17.32
CA GLU A 720 -8.11 6.47 -17.77
C GLU A 720 -8.30 5.16 -16.99
N LYS A 721 -8.54 5.24 -15.67
CA LYS A 721 -8.88 4.07 -14.83
C LYS A 721 -10.17 3.37 -15.28
N LEU A 722 -11.07 4.08 -15.95
CA LEU A 722 -12.31 3.54 -16.51
C LEU A 722 -12.19 3.15 -17.99
N GLY A 723 -10.97 3.16 -18.55
CA GLY A 723 -10.72 2.88 -19.97
C GLY A 723 -11.20 3.97 -20.93
N LYS A 724 -11.55 5.16 -20.42
CA LYS A 724 -11.99 6.31 -21.22
C LYS A 724 -10.80 7.21 -21.52
N THR A 725 -10.37 7.22 -22.77
CA THR A 725 -9.16 7.95 -23.18
C THR A 725 -9.36 8.72 -24.49
N SER A 726 -8.62 9.81 -24.63
CA SER A 726 -8.52 10.58 -25.88
C SER A 726 -7.18 10.38 -26.58
N LEU A 727 -6.37 9.43 -26.11
CA LEU A 727 -5.05 9.09 -26.66
C LEU A 727 -5.18 7.94 -27.67
N HIS A 728 -4.27 7.92 -28.64
CA HIS A 728 -4.22 6.89 -29.68
C HIS A 728 -3.18 5.82 -29.39
N ALA A 729 -2.09 6.16 -28.70
CA ALA A 729 -1.20 5.14 -28.20
C ALA A 729 -1.89 4.33 -27.09
N THR A 730 -1.89 3.01 -27.25
CA THR A 730 -2.37 2.03 -26.26
C THR A 730 -1.43 1.97 -25.06
N SER A 731 -1.90 1.40 -23.95
CA SER A 731 -1.05 1.23 -22.77
C SER A 731 0.09 0.25 -23.02
N GLU A 732 -0.15 -0.75 -23.87
CA GLU A 732 0.84 -1.72 -24.34
C GLU A 732 1.92 -1.02 -25.18
N GLU A 733 1.55 -0.17 -26.14
CA GLU A 733 2.52 0.60 -26.95
C GLU A 733 3.37 1.54 -26.08
N MET A 734 2.75 2.24 -25.13
CA MET A 734 3.48 3.13 -24.21
C MET A 734 4.42 2.36 -23.29
N THR A 735 3.97 1.23 -22.74
CA THR A 735 4.78 0.36 -21.88
C THR A 735 5.98 -0.14 -22.67
N LYS A 736 5.74 -0.72 -23.85
CA LYS A 736 6.79 -1.21 -24.74
C LYS A 736 7.79 -0.11 -25.11
N PHE A 737 7.31 1.09 -25.44
CA PHE A 737 8.18 2.22 -25.75
C PHE A 737 9.10 2.58 -24.58
N ILE A 738 8.59 2.54 -23.35
CA ILE A 738 9.37 2.81 -22.14
C ILE A 738 10.34 1.65 -21.85
N GLU A 739 9.92 0.40 -21.98
CA GLU A 739 10.81 -0.77 -21.82
C GLU A 739 11.99 -0.72 -22.79
N ASP A 740 11.72 -0.41 -24.06
CA ASP A 740 12.73 -0.43 -25.12
C ASP A 740 13.71 0.76 -25.02
N ASN A 741 13.33 1.87 -24.36
CA ASN A 741 14.11 3.12 -24.39
C ASN A 741 14.52 3.70 -23.01
N TYR A 742 13.78 3.37 -21.96
CA TYR A 742 13.95 3.86 -20.59
C TYR A 742 13.59 2.78 -19.53
N PRO A 743 14.20 1.59 -19.59
CA PRO A 743 13.85 0.46 -18.74
C PRO A 743 13.99 0.75 -17.24
N GLU A 744 14.77 1.74 -16.85
CA GLU A 744 14.95 2.16 -15.45
C GLU A 744 13.72 2.79 -14.79
N TYR A 745 12.68 3.12 -15.57
CA TYR A 745 11.45 3.76 -15.07
C TYR A 745 10.26 2.80 -14.91
N LEU A 746 10.41 1.54 -15.33
CA LEU A 746 9.43 0.47 -15.11
C LEU A 746 9.89 -0.42 -13.98
#